data_AF-A0A1Q3THY2-F1
#
_entry.id   AF-A0A1Q3THY2-F1
#
_cell.length_a   1.000
_cell.length_b   1.000
_cell.length_c   1.000
_cell.angle_alpha   90.00
_cell.angle_beta   90.00
_cell.angle_gamma   90.00
#
_symmetry.space_group_name_H-M   'P 1'
#
loop_
_entity.id
_entity.type
_entity.pdbx_description
1 polymer ?
#
loop_
_entity_poly.entity_id
_entity_poly.type
_entity_poly.pdbx_seq_one_letter_code
_entity_poly.pdbx_strand_id
1 'polypeptide(L)'
;MITAQTTTKQPGPAARLLLPNLLNDFESLATLLAERVNQEDWLNAYLLAAGMNQVLDDYLHPDPFQLSKIAKNLGRLAWPLGSGTAWATLEMAQALVLTRANGAEAGSLRAWKKRLVGLVAQMADRVATGEPYCVNAGEFVRTLVADVPGFPLALRRTILRLPSCFRSFDQQPADIARLVSRFSVRWPERTRPLLVVGVRTSGSYLAPLYRAFLEQAGYSRVNQWTIRPGRSLYPQEIATLKKLREDYGLALLVDDPPVTGSSVAVAAHDLQKYGLPASAITLCLPLFGPEESLPTSLKKYPASLLPWEEWAVQAQLQPEAVGTALELLLEPGITVDEVEALPSPPPHWNRSHARGRYRVRLTQHFTCQEWEQEIYVKGTGLGYFGDYALALTGQLNPYFPRIYGLQDGLLYRDWLPEKNKLSPNIPGKDEDLAAKLVEYIVSRNKALAVEEDFSLRVAGQRPVWEAASEILAQVFARTRPETTPLQNLLHPISKTLLRVGQPSVIDGNMGLANWFEGEAGSPSLLKVDFDYGAFCNRDLYCYDPVYDLACLAASADLASLKVALNENRLVNSLVTAYQQQTGAHVPPERWLLYRLVYLREWQRLQTGEDPAVRRACARAAQDYYSSIFFQDLPVLQKGAICALDIDGVLETEQLGFPALSPTSALALRALVRHGYRPVPVSGRSLAEIEERCAAYHLPGGVGEYGSVLYNYLTGEVIPLLTGREQVELDRLRAALGRIEGVHLDPDYRYAVRAYRLAANGVRRNLDPAIVETVLAETGQKGYIRPIPGEAQTDFRVAGVDKGTGLRALVRELTMSQPEKEKDEIRLAVGDTVSDLPMLMMANFALAPAHAAPVMRRYGIPTASEPYQAGLSQGVAAFLGHNPGKCGVCASPALPPETKLFLDLLGALDKGVKAKLTQVLSLWRLKL
;
A
#
# COMPACT_ATOMS: atom_id res chain seq x y z
N MET A 1 13.97 -47.31 -4.82
CA MET A 1 14.66 -47.53 -3.54
C MET A 1 16.09 -47.02 -3.64
N ILE A 2 16.29 -45.72 -3.50
CA ILE A 2 17.55 -45.06 -3.11
C ILE A 2 17.09 -43.84 -2.31
N THR A 3 16.90 -44.03 -1.02
CA THR A 3 16.61 -43.01 -0.01
C THR A 3 17.92 -42.66 0.67
N ALA A 4 18.44 -41.47 0.39
CA ALA A 4 19.45 -40.81 1.21
C ALA A 4 19.24 -39.30 1.03
N GLN A 5 18.35 -38.73 1.83
CA GLN A 5 18.35 -37.30 2.10
C GLN A 5 19.66 -36.99 2.81
N THR A 6 20.62 -36.42 2.09
CA THR A 6 21.75 -35.72 2.69
C THR A 6 21.20 -34.47 3.36
N THR A 7 20.81 -34.60 4.62
CA THR A 7 20.79 -33.50 5.58
C THR A 7 22.21 -32.93 5.63
N THR A 8 22.46 -31.83 4.92
CA THR A 8 23.63 -31.00 5.17
C THR A 8 23.58 -30.62 6.63
N LYS A 9 24.43 -31.25 7.44
CA LYS A 9 24.66 -30.90 8.83
C LYS A 9 25.06 -29.43 8.83
N GLN A 10 24.13 -28.53 9.20
CA GLN A 10 24.49 -27.15 9.44
C GLN A 10 25.61 -27.16 10.49
N PRO A 11 26.74 -26.48 10.23
CA PRO A 11 27.75 -26.30 11.27
C PRO A 11 27.06 -25.64 12.48
N GLY A 12 27.39 -26.10 13.70
CA GLY A 12 26.99 -25.41 14.93
C GLY A 12 27.36 -23.92 14.86
N PRO A 13 26.74 -23.04 15.66
CA PRO A 13 26.50 -21.63 15.34
C PRO A 13 27.78 -20.88 14.96
N ALA A 14 28.14 -20.91 13.68
CA ALA A 14 28.85 -19.81 13.05
C ALA A 14 27.94 -18.59 13.25
N ALA A 15 28.48 -17.52 13.85
CA ALA A 15 27.68 -16.38 14.29
C ALA A 15 26.76 -15.88 13.16
N ARG A 16 25.44 -16.07 13.32
CA ARG A 16 24.43 -15.65 12.32
C ARG A 16 24.64 -14.19 11.92
N LEU A 17 24.35 -13.87 10.66
CA LEU A 17 24.43 -12.50 10.17
C LEU A 17 23.15 -11.74 10.54
N LEU A 18 23.13 -11.18 11.75
CA LEU A 18 21.99 -10.42 12.27
C LEU A 18 22.08 -8.96 11.84
N LEU A 19 21.29 -8.58 10.82
CA LEU A 19 21.23 -7.21 10.31
C LEU A 19 19.87 -6.57 10.61
N PRO A 20 19.77 -5.56 11.49
CA PRO A 20 18.51 -4.87 11.77
C PRO A 20 18.04 -3.98 10.61
N ASN A 21 18.90 -3.71 9.62
CA ASN A 21 18.56 -3.00 8.39
C ASN A 21 18.98 -3.84 7.17
N LEU A 22 18.01 -4.20 6.32
CA LEU A 22 18.28 -5.00 5.12
C LEU A 22 18.68 -4.16 3.89
N LEU A 23 18.45 -2.84 3.92
CA LEU A 23 18.86 -1.93 2.83
C LEU A 23 20.34 -1.56 2.97
N ASN A 24 21.20 -2.48 2.55
CA ASN A 24 22.64 -2.29 2.53
C ASN A 24 23.09 -1.72 1.18
N ASP A 25 24.11 -0.87 1.21
CA ASP A 25 24.73 -0.36 -0.01
C ASP A 25 25.88 -1.23 -0.49
N PHE A 26 26.35 -0.95 -1.70
CA PHE A 26 27.37 -1.76 -2.37
C PHE A 26 28.66 -1.90 -1.55
N GLU A 27 29.08 -0.83 -0.86
CA GLU A 27 30.25 -0.83 0.00
C GLU A 27 30.03 -1.70 1.24
N SER A 28 28.90 -1.54 1.93
CA SER A 28 28.54 -2.37 3.09
C SER A 28 28.46 -3.86 2.72
N LEU A 29 27.89 -4.19 1.56
CA LEU A 29 27.81 -5.57 1.06
C LEU A 29 29.20 -6.19 0.83
N ALA A 30 30.17 -5.41 0.36
CA ALA A 30 31.52 -5.87 0.12
C ALA A 30 32.22 -6.29 1.43
N THR A 31 32.07 -5.47 2.48
CA THR A 31 32.59 -5.75 3.83
C THR A 31 31.96 -7.01 4.40
N LEU A 32 30.63 -7.10 4.39
CA LEU A 32 29.89 -8.26 4.88
C LEU A 32 30.27 -9.55 4.13
N LEU A 33 30.46 -9.46 2.80
CA LEU A 33 30.87 -10.60 1.98
C LEU A 33 32.22 -11.16 2.42
N ALA A 34 33.21 -10.28 2.63
CA ALA A 34 34.54 -10.70 3.08
C ALA A 34 34.47 -11.39 4.45
N GLU A 35 33.68 -10.88 5.38
CA GLU A 35 33.47 -11.48 6.70
C GLU A 35 32.81 -12.86 6.61
N ARG A 36 31.72 -13.00 5.85
CA ARG A 36 31.00 -14.27 5.71
C ARG A 36 31.84 -15.36 5.06
N VAL A 37 32.65 -15.01 4.07
CA VAL A 37 33.58 -15.95 3.43
C VAL A 37 34.64 -16.43 4.41
N ASN A 38 35.19 -15.55 5.25
CA ASN A 38 36.16 -15.94 6.28
C ASN A 38 35.55 -16.85 7.36
N GLN A 39 34.23 -16.78 7.57
CA GLN A 39 33.49 -17.62 8.51
C GLN A 39 32.91 -18.89 7.87
N GLU A 40 33.19 -19.14 6.58
CA GLU A 40 32.64 -20.26 5.80
C GLU A 40 31.10 -20.30 5.77
N ASP A 41 30.46 -19.14 5.91
CA ASP A 41 29.01 -18.96 5.79
C ASP A 41 28.63 -18.78 4.32
N TRP A 42 28.66 -19.89 3.58
CA TRP A 42 28.55 -19.91 2.12
C TRP A 42 27.19 -19.45 1.60
N LEU A 43 26.11 -19.70 2.34
CA LEU A 43 24.78 -19.24 1.95
C LEU A 43 24.72 -17.71 2.01
N ASN A 44 25.12 -17.09 3.13
CA ASN A 44 25.08 -15.63 3.23
C ASN A 44 26.12 -14.98 2.32
N ALA A 45 27.30 -15.57 2.16
CA ALA A 45 28.29 -15.11 1.18
C ALA A 45 27.71 -15.11 -0.25
N TYR A 46 27.01 -16.18 -0.65
CA TYR A 46 26.31 -16.24 -1.93
C TYR A 46 25.28 -15.12 -2.09
N LEU A 47 24.40 -14.94 -1.09
CA LEU A 47 23.34 -13.92 -1.14
C LEU A 47 23.92 -12.50 -1.23
N LEU A 48 24.99 -12.21 -0.49
CA LEU A 48 25.70 -10.92 -0.53
C LEU A 48 26.36 -10.69 -1.89
N ALA A 49 27.09 -11.67 -2.43
CA ALA A 49 27.74 -11.57 -3.73
C ALA A 49 26.74 -11.40 -4.88
N ALA A 50 25.60 -12.13 -4.83
CA ALA A 50 24.52 -11.96 -5.79
C ALA A 50 23.89 -10.56 -5.71
N GLY A 51 23.73 -10.01 -4.50
CA GLY A 51 23.30 -8.63 -4.26
C GLY A 51 24.27 -7.59 -4.82
N MET A 52 25.58 -7.77 -4.63
CA MET A 52 26.59 -6.92 -5.26
C MET A 52 26.50 -6.97 -6.79
N ASN A 53 26.38 -8.17 -7.37
CA ASN A 53 26.26 -8.33 -8.81
C ASN A 53 24.99 -7.66 -9.35
N GLN A 54 23.88 -7.82 -8.63
CA GLN A 54 22.62 -7.14 -8.89
C GLN A 54 22.78 -5.61 -8.90
N VAL A 55 23.50 -5.02 -7.94
CA VAL A 55 23.68 -3.57 -7.83
C VAL A 55 24.58 -3.05 -8.96
N LEU A 56 25.71 -3.73 -9.19
CA LEU A 56 26.64 -3.36 -10.24
C LEU A 56 25.99 -3.41 -11.62
N ASP A 57 25.18 -4.44 -11.87
CA ASP A 57 24.45 -4.53 -13.13
C ASP A 57 23.51 -3.36 -13.37
N ASP A 58 22.79 -2.92 -12.34
CA ASP A 58 21.87 -1.79 -12.45
C ASP A 58 22.58 -0.48 -12.66
N TYR A 59 23.71 -0.32 -11.98
CA TYR A 59 24.56 0.84 -12.17
C TYR A 59 25.10 0.93 -13.60
N LEU A 60 25.47 -0.20 -14.20
CA LEU A 60 25.96 -0.28 -15.59
C LEU A 60 24.86 -0.18 -16.64
N HIS A 61 23.59 -0.45 -16.28
CA HIS A 61 22.41 -0.29 -17.14
C HIS A 61 21.43 0.78 -16.61
N PRO A 62 21.86 2.04 -16.50
CA PRO A 62 21.05 3.04 -15.83
C PRO A 62 19.77 3.35 -16.62
N ASP A 63 18.67 3.49 -15.89
CA ASP A 63 17.40 4.03 -16.38
C ASP A 63 17.03 5.31 -15.65
N PRO A 64 17.77 6.41 -15.89
CA PRO A 64 17.65 7.59 -15.04
C PRO A 64 16.27 8.26 -15.07
N PHE A 65 15.40 7.93 -16.04
CA PHE A 65 14.11 8.61 -16.20
C PHE A 65 12.91 7.69 -16.47
N GLN A 66 13.01 6.37 -16.29
CA GLN A 66 11.92 5.46 -16.67
C GLN A 66 11.42 5.68 -18.11
N LEU A 67 12.36 5.99 -19.02
CA LEU A 67 12.07 6.44 -20.39
C LEU A 67 11.23 5.41 -21.17
N SER A 68 11.41 4.13 -20.88
CA SER A 68 10.64 3.03 -21.47
C SER A 68 9.18 3.01 -21.01
N LYS A 69 8.87 3.44 -19.77
CA LYS A 69 7.49 3.63 -19.30
C LYS A 69 6.87 4.90 -19.89
N ILE A 70 7.63 5.99 -19.98
CA ILE A 70 7.18 7.25 -20.59
C ILE A 70 6.87 7.04 -22.09
N ALA A 71 7.74 6.36 -22.84
CA ALA A 71 7.55 6.07 -24.27
C ALA A 71 6.33 5.19 -24.56
N LYS A 72 6.05 4.18 -23.73
CA LYS A 72 4.83 3.35 -23.84
C LYS A 72 3.53 4.15 -23.67
N ASN A 73 3.59 5.27 -22.94
CA ASN A 73 2.42 6.05 -22.56
C ASN A 73 2.22 7.32 -23.40
N LEU A 74 3.30 7.87 -23.99
CA LEU A 74 3.22 8.98 -24.96
C LEU A 74 2.41 8.61 -26.22
N GLY A 75 2.39 7.33 -26.61
CA GLY A 75 1.53 6.84 -27.69
C GLY A 75 0.02 6.92 -27.39
N ARG A 76 -0.38 7.21 -26.14
CA ARG A 76 -1.78 7.35 -25.70
C ARG A 76 -2.18 8.78 -25.33
N LEU A 77 -1.22 9.70 -25.20
CA LEU A 77 -1.42 11.09 -24.84
C LEU A 77 -1.23 11.96 -26.09
N ALA A 78 -2.29 12.17 -26.85
CA ALA A 78 -2.35 13.27 -27.83
C ALA A 78 -2.44 14.60 -27.06
N TRP A 79 -1.30 15.17 -26.68
CA TRP A 79 -1.18 16.50 -26.08
C TRP A 79 -0.85 17.57 -27.16
N PRO A 80 -1.22 18.87 -27.01
CA PRO A 80 -1.08 19.86 -28.07
C PRO A 80 0.33 20.46 -28.26
N LEU A 81 1.34 19.98 -27.53
CA LEU A 81 2.75 20.37 -27.73
C LEU A 81 3.44 19.18 -28.40
N GLY A 82 3.81 19.37 -29.67
CA GLY A 82 4.16 18.31 -30.60
C GLY A 82 5.18 17.29 -30.10
N SER A 83 5.07 16.08 -30.65
CA SER A 83 5.89 14.88 -30.43
C SER A 83 7.43 15.08 -30.51
N GLY A 84 7.91 16.21 -31.03
CA GLY A 84 9.34 16.46 -31.25
C GLY A 84 10.16 16.75 -29.99
N THR A 85 9.59 17.38 -28.95
CA THR A 85 10.38 17.79 -27.76
C THR A 85 10.63 16.65 -26.78
N ALA A 86 9.69 15.70 -26.66
CA ALA A 86 9.84 14.51 -25.82
C ALA A 86 10.75 13.45 -26.46
N TRP A 87 10.78 13.37 -27.79
CA TRP A 87 11.67 12.47 -28.52
C TRP A 87 13.13 12.94 -28.44
N ALA A 88 13.35 14.26 -28.56
CA ALA A 88 14.68 14.87 -28.42
C ALA A 88 15.28 14.70 -27.01
N THR A 89 14.46 14.80 -25.94
CA THR A 89 14.93 14.53 -24.57
C THR A 89 15.19 13.04 -24.32
N LEU A 90 14.42 12.14 -24.93
CA LEU A 90 14.65 10.70 -24.88
C LEU A 90 15.98 10.31 -25.55
N GLU A 91 16.26 10.88 -26.73
CA GLU A 91 17.52 10.64 -27.45
C GLU A 91 18.73 11.22 -26.72
N MET A 92 18.62 12.45 -26.17
CA MET A 92 19.69 13.03 -25.36
C MET A 92 19.99 12.21 -24.11
N ALA A 93 18.95 11.72 -23.41
CA ALA A 93 19.12 10.87 -22.24
C ALA A 93 19.72 9.50 -22.60
N GLN A 94 19.32 8.91 -23.74
CA GLN A 94 19.95 7.69 -24.27
C GLN A 94 21.40 7.92 -24.67
N ALA A 95 21.74 9.05 -25.30
CA ALA A 95 23.11 9.42 -25.66
C ALA A 95 24.00 9.64 -24.42
N LEU A 96 23.47 10.25 -23.36
CA LEU A 96 24.16 10.40 -22.07
C LEU A 96 24.37 9.06 -21.35
N VAL A 97 23.40 8.14 -21.44
CA VAL A 97 23.54 6.77 -20.92
C VAL A 97 24.57 5.97 -21.72
N LEU A 98 24.58 6.08 -23.05
CA LEU A 98 25.53 5.40 -23.93
C LEU A 98 26.96 5.93 -23.78
N THR A 99 27.14 7.24 -23.57
CA THR A 99 28.46 7.85 -23.32
C THR A 99 29.01 7.43 -21.95
N ARG A 100 28.19 7.37 -20.89
CA ARG A 100 28.57 6.76 -19.61
C ARG A 100 28.89 5.27 -19.72
N ALA A 101 28.08 4.52 -20.46
CA ALA A 101 28.27 3.08 -20.64
C ALA A 101 29.53 2.72 -21.46
N ASN A 102 30.10 3.65 -22.23
CA ASN A 102 31.25 3.39 -23.11
C ASN A 102 32.55 4.06 -22.66
N GLY A 103 32.59 4.71 -21.49
CA GLY A 103 33.81 5.27 -20.92
C GLY A 103 34.81 4.22 -20.40
N ALA A 104 36.07 4.62 -20.21
CA ALA A 104 37.14 3.76 -19.67
C ALA A 104 36.79 3.20 -18.27
N GLU A 105 36.12 4.00 -17.45
CA GLU A 105 35.58 3.63 -16.14
C GLU A 105 34.59 2.47 -16.22
N ALA A 106 33.62 2.54 -17.14
CA ALA A 106 32.68 1.46 -17.41
C ALA A 106 33.39 0.20 -17.96
N GLY A 107 34.49 0.36 -18.69
CA GLY A 107 35.38 -0.73 -19.10
C GLY A 107 35.99 -1.47 -17.91
N SER A 108 36.58 -0.74 -16.97
CA SER A 108 37.16 -1.29 -15.74
C SER A 108 36.11 -2.00 -14.88
N LEU A 109 34.95 -1.37 -14.66
CA LEU A 109 33.85 -1.97 -13.90
C LEU A 109 33.28 -3.23 -14.57
N ARG A 110 33.24 -3.30 -15.91
CA ARG A 110 32.85 -4.54 -16.63
C ARG A 110 33.89 -5.65 -16.45
N ALA A 111 35.18 -5.33 -16.46
CA ALA A 111 36.23 -6.30 -16.20
C ALA A 111 36.17 -6.82 -14.75
N TRP A 112 35.92 -5.93 -13.78
CA TRP A 112 35.70 -6.29 -12.39
C TRP A 112 34.43 -7.15 -12.21
N LYS A 113 33.33 -6.78 -12.87
CA LYS A 113 32.08 -7.56 -12.89
C LYS A 113 32.32 -9.01 -13.31
N LYS A 114 33.17 -9.25 -14.32
CA LYS A 114 33.49 -10.62 -14.77
C LYS A 114 34.09 -11.47 -13.63
N ARG A 115 34.95 -10.89 -12.79
CA ARG A 115 35.50 -11.56 -11.61
C ARG A 115 34.41 -11.83 -10.57
N LEU A 116 33.53 -10.87 -10.30
CA LEU A 116 32.41 -11.04 -9.38
C LEU A 116 31.41 -12.11 -9.86
N VAL A 117 31.06 -12.15 -11.14
CA VAL A 117 30.18 -13.18 -11.70
C VAL A 117 30.79 -14.58 -11.52
N GLY A 118 32.12 -14.70 -11.70
CA GLY A 118 32.84 -15.95 -11.42
C GLY A 118 32.77 -16.36 -9.95
N LEU A 119 32.85 -15.41 -9.02
CA LEU A 119 32.68 -15.65 -7.59
C LEU A 119 31.26 -16.11 -7.24
N VAL A 120 30.24 -15.40 -7.75
CA VAL A 120 28.83 -15.73 -7.55
C VAL A 120 28.53 -17.13 -8.08
N ALA A 121 29.06 -17.48 -9.25
CA ALA A 121 28.94 -18.81 -9.83
C ALA A 121 29.51 -19.90 -8.89
N GLN A 122 30.74 -19.71 -8.40
CA GLN A 122 31.37 -20.66 -7.48
C GLN A 122 30.62 -20.79 -6.14
N MET A 123 30.10 -19.70 -5.60
CA MET A 123 29.29 -19.72 -4.38
C MET A 123 27.95 -20.42 -4.60
N ALA A 124 27.32 -20.22 -5.77
CA ALA A 124 26.11 -20.94 -6.14
C ALA A 124 26.35 -22.45 -6.25
N ASP A 125 27.51 -22.86 -6.79
CA ASP A 125 27.90 -24.27 -6.85
C ASP A 125 28.00 -24.88 -5.45
N ARG A 126 28.53 -24.14 -4.47
CA ARG A 126 28.60 -24.59 -3.06
C ARG A 126 27.23 -24.73 -2.42
N VAL A 127 26.37 -23.74 -2.61
CA VAL A 127 24.98 -23.80 -2.12
C VAL A 127 24.24 -24.99 -2.75
N ALA A 128 24.55 -25.33 -4.00
CA ALA A 128 23.93 -26.45 -4.70
C ALA A 128 24.53 -27.83 -4.33
N THR A 129 25.85 -27.97 -4.13
CA THR A 129 26.51 -29.27 -3.87
C THR A 129 26.65 -29.61 -2.38
N GLY A 130 26.74 -28.60 -1.51
CA GLY A 130 27.12 -28.78 -0.11
C GLY A 130 28.59 -29.18 0.12
N GLU A 131 29.43 -29.20 -0.91
CA GLU A 131 30.84 -29.61 -0.80
C GLU A 131 31.77 -28.51 -0.26
N PRO A 132 32.90 -28.83 0.40
CA PRO A 132 33.86 -27.85 0.95
C PRO A 132 34.65 -27.06 -0.10
N TYR A 133 34.89 -25.76 0.14
CA TYR A 133 35.55 -24.83 -0.80
C TYR A 133 37.03 -25.15 -1.08
N CYS A 134 37.56 -24.75 -2.25
CA CYS A 134 38.97 -24.93 -2.61
C CYS A 134 39.88 -23.95 -1.85
N VAL A 135 41.11 -24.37 -1.56
CA VAL A 135 42.09 -23.53 -0.85
C VAL A 135 42.28 -22.20 -1.60
N ASN A 136 41.90 -21.04 -1.00
CA ASN A 136 42.12 -19.62 -1.40
C ASN A 136 40.89 -18.68 -1.60
N ALA A 137 39.65 -19.06 -1.24
CA ALA A 137 38.46 -18.17 -1.35
C ALA A 137 38.65 -16.81 -0.68
N GLY A 138 39.10 -16.83 0.59
CA GLY A 138 39.23 -15.63 1.39
C GLY A 138 40.22 -14.64 0.79
N GLU A 139 41.32 -15.11 0.20
CA GLU A 139 42.29 -14.22 -0.47
C GLU A 139 41.71 -13.59 -1.71
N PHE A 140 41.05 -14.37 -2.57
CA PHE A 140 40.40 -13.85 -3.77
C PHE A 140 39.34 -12.78 -3.44
N VAL A 141 38.50 -13.04 -2.43
CA VAL A 141 37.47 -12.08 -2.00
C VAL A 141 38.08 -10.83 -1.39
N ARG A 142 39.14 -10.96 -0.59
CA ARG A 142 39.89 -9.79 -0.06
C ARG A 142 40.43 -8.92 -1.20
N THR A 143 41.04 -9.52 -2.22
CA THR A 143 41.54 -8.76 -3.39
C THR A 143 40.39 -8.12 -4.17
N LEU A 144 39.26 -8.80 -4.33
CA LEU A 144 38.10 -8.28 -5.05
C LEU A 144 37.45 -7.09 -4.32
N VAL A 145 37.31 -7.18 -3.00
CA VAL A 145 36.71 -6.14 -2.14
C VAL A 145 37.66 -4.94 -1.95
N ALA A 146 38.98 -5.14 -1.99
CA ALA A 146 39.97 -4.06 -1.88
C ALA A 146 39.84 -2.99 -2.98
N ASP A 147 39.27 -3.35 -4.14
CA ASP A 147 39.02 -2.41 -5.24
C ASP A 147 37.83 -1.46 -4.95
N VAL A 148 36.90 -1.86 -4.07
CA VAL A 148 35.60 -1.19 -3.87
C VAL A 148 35.72 0.26 -3.42
N PRO A 149 36.58 0.63 -2.45
CA PRO A 149 36.74 2.03 -2.03
C PRO A 149 37.14 2.98 -3.18
N GLY A 150 37.80 2.46 -4.22
CA GLY A 150 38.20 3.21 -5.41
C GLY A 150 37.06 3.43 -6.42
N PHE A 151 35.88 2.85 -6.21
CA PHE A 151 34.75 2.98 -7.13
C PHE A 151 34.01 4.31 -6.98
N PRO A 152 33.24 4.71 -8.02
CA PRO A 152 32.44 5.92 -7.99
C PRO A 152 31.51 5.94 -6.78
N LEU A 153 31.43 7.09 -6.10
CA LEU A 153 30.57 7.26 -4.93
C LEU A 153 29.12 6.87 -5.21
N ALA A 154 28.63 7.16 -6.42
CA ALA A 154 27.28 6.78 -6.84
C ALA A 154 27.05 5.25 -6.84
N LEU A 155 28.03 4.46 -7.28
CA LEU A 155 27.96 2.99 -7.22
C LEU A 155 28.08 2.51 -5.77
N ARG A 156 29.09 2.98 -5.05
CA ARG A 156 29.32 2.59 -3.63
C ARG A 156 28.09 2.83 -2.78
N ARG A 157 27.38 3.94 -3.03
CA ARG A 157 26.15 4.31 -2.34
C ARG A 157 24.85 3.81 -3.00
N THR A 158 24.91 2.94 -3.99
CA THR A 158 23.69 2.33 -4.53
C THR A 158 23.19 1.24 -3.57
N ILE A 159 21.91 1.29 -3.23
CA ILE A 159 21.24 0.33 -2.34
C ILE A 159 20.79 -0.90 -3.13
N LEU A 160 20.99 -2.08 -2.54
CA LEU A 160 20.50 -3.32 -3.12
C LEU A 160 18.96 -3.35 -3.14
N ARG A 161 18.39 -4.03 -4.14
CA ARG A 161 16.97 -4.31 -4.19
C ARG A 161 16.74 -5.72 -3.66
N LEU A 162 15.88 -5.85 -2.66
CA LEU A 162 15.66 -7.12 -1.98
C LEU A 162 15.00 -8.15 -2.94
N PRO A 163 15.53 -9.39 -3.03
CA PRO A 163 14.94 -10.42 -3.88
C PRO A 163 13.70 -11.01 -3.22
N SER A 164 12.51 -10.77 -3.78
CA SER A 164 11.25 -11.25 -3.17
C SER A 164 11.17 -12.77 -3.05
N CYS A 165 11.75 -13.52 -4.00
CA CYS A 165 11.86 -14.98 -3.92
C CYS A 165 12.43 -15.49 -2.58
N PHE A 166 13.51 -14.87 -2.09
CA PHE A 166 14.21 -15.29 -0.89
C PHE A 166 13.81 -14.50 0.35
N ARG A 167 13.36 -13.25 0.21
CA ARG A 167 12.95 -12.43 1.35
C ARG A 167 11.48 -12.61 1.75
N SER A 168 10.57 -12.81 0.80
CA SER A 168 9.13 -12.69 1.05
C SER A 168 8.30 -13.93 0.70
N PHE A 169 8.84 -14.88 -0.08
CA PHE A 169 8.09 -16.02 -0.60
C PHE A 169 8.58 -17.37 -0.09
N ASP A 170 9.66 -17.42 0.71
CA ASP A 170 10.24 -18.66 1.25
C ASP A 170 10.74 -19.66 0.22
N GLN A 171 11.11 -19.19 -0.98
CA GLN A 171 11.73 -20.06 -1.98
C GLN A 171 13.11 -20.53 -1.47
N GLN A 172 13.38 -21.81 -1.61
CA GLN A 172 14.61 -22.47 -1.16
C GLN A 172 15.43 -22.96 -2.36
N PRO A 173 16.76 -23.12 -2.24
CA PRO A 173 17.59 -23.75 -3.27
C PRO A 173 17.05 -25.10 -3.76
N ALA A 174 16.43 -25.87 -2.86
CA ALA A 174 15.76 -27.14 -3.17
C ALA A 174 14.61 -27.00 -4.20
N ASP A 175 13.92 -25.85 -4.24
CA ASP A 175 12.87 -25.59 -5.23
C ASP A 175 13.47 -25.42 -6.64
N ILE A 176 14.65 -24.79 -6.73
CA ILE A 176 15.39 -24.70 -7.99
C ILE A 176 15.84 -26.09 -8.44
N ALA A 177 16.34 -26.92 -7.54
CA ALA A 177 16.71 -28.31 -7.86
C ALA A 177 15.50 -29.11 -8.40
N ARG A 178 14.32 -28.96 -7.80
CA ARG A 178 13.06 -29.59 -8.27
C ARG A 178 12.67 -29.09 -9.67
N LEU A 179 12.73 -27.78 -9.90
CA LEU A 179 12.46 -27.18 -11.22
C LEU A 179 13.44 -27.66 -12.29
N VAL A 180 14.74 -27.76 -11.95
CA VAL A 180 15.76 -28.31 -12.85
C VAL A 180 15.51 -29.80 -13.13
N SER A 181 15.10 -30.59 -12.15
CA SER A 181 14.72 -32.00 -12.36
C SER A 181 13.55 -32.13 -13.35
N ARG A 182 12.47 -31.34 -13.15
CA ARG A 182 11.32 -31.28 -14.07
C ARG A 182 11.74 -30.87 -15.50
N PHE A 183 12.59 -29.85 -15.61
CA PHE A 183 13.19 -29.46 -16.89
C PHE A 183 14.01 -30.60 -17.51
N SER A 184 14.82 -31.30 -16.71
CA SER A 184 15.73 -32.35 -17.18
C SER A 184 15.01 -33.58 -17.72
N VAL A 185 13.82 -33.88 -17.19
CA VAL A 185 12.91 -34.91 -17.70
C VAL A 185 12.36 -34.52 -19.07
N ARG A 186 11.93 -33.26 -19.22
CA ARG A 186 11.34 -32.76 -20.47
C ARG A 186 12.37 -32.52 -21.58
N TRP A 187 13.62 -32.20 -21.22
CA TRP A 187 14.72 -31.98 -22.16
C TRP A 187 15.94 -32.86 -21.82
N PRO A 188 15.93 -34.16 -22.19
CA PRO A 188 16.97 -35.12 -21.78
C PRO A 188 18.37 -34.88 -22.39
N GLU A 189 18.49 -34.07 -23.45
CA GLU A 189 19.75 -33.83 -24.16
C GLU A 189 20.72 -32.94 -23.35
N ARG A 190 21.77 -33.55 -22.77
CA ARG A 190 22.73 -32.88 -21.87
C ARG A 190 23.83 -32.07 -22.56
N THR A 191 24.02 -32.27 -23.86
CA THR A 191 25.00 -31.51 -24.68
C THR A 191 24.40 -30.26 -25.30
N ARG A 192 23.08 -30.08 -25.19
CA ARG A 192 22.39 -28.93 -25.75
C ARG A 192 22.86 -27.64 -25.07
N PRO A 193 23.20 -26.57 -25.82
CA PRO A 193 23.51 -25.30 -25.21
C PRO A 193 22.30 -24.70 -24.50
N LEU A 194 22.48 -24.33 -23.23
CA LEU A 194 21.47 -23.67 -22.41
C LEU A 194 21.94 -22.27 -22.02
N LEU A 195 21.01 -21.32 -22.00
CA LEU A 195 21.21 -19.97 -21.51
C LEU A 195 20.18 -19.64 -20.44
N VAL A 196 20.58 -19.64 -19.18
CA VAL A 196 19.72 -19.22 -18.07
C VAL A 196 19.66 -17.70 -18.02
N VAL A 197 18.46 -17.15 -18.13
CA VAL A 197 18.17 -15.72 -18.15
C VAL A 197 17.37 -15.35 -16.91
N GLY A 198 18.03 -14.74 -15.93
CA GLY A 198 17.37 -14.26 -14.72
C GLY A 198 16.67 -12.92 -14.95
N VAL A 199 15.36 -12.85 -14.75
CA VAL A 199 14.62 -11.59 -14.78
C VAL A 199 14.86 -10.82 -13.48
N ARG A 200 15.30 -9.57 -13.59
CA ARG A 200 15.56 -8.72 -12.42
C ARG A 200 14.26 -8.53 -11.60
N THR A 201 14.27 -8.61 -10.27
CA THR A 201 15.44 -8.68 -9.35
C THR A 201 15.81 -10.09 -8.95
N SER A 202 14.83 -10.93 -8.63
CA SER A 202 15.05 -12.29 -8.12
C SER A 202 15.89 -13.16 -9.06
N GLY A 203 15.80 -12.95 -10.37
CA GLY A 203 16.63 -13.63 -11.36
C GLY A 203 18.14 -13.47 -11.16
N SER A 204 18.62 -12.38 -10.56
CA SER A 204 20.05 -12.22 -10.23
C SER A 204 20.55 -13.22 -9.18
N TYR A 205 19.65 -13.75 -8.38
CA TYR A 205 19.89 -14.75 -7.34
C TYR A 205 19.47 -16.15 -7.78
N LEU A 206 18.53 -16.28 -8.72
CA LEU A 206 18.07 -17.58 -9.19
C LEU A 206 18.96 -18.13 -10.31
N ALA A 207 19.36 -17.30 -11.28
CA ALA A 207 20.11 -17.78 -12.44
C ALA A 207 21.41 -18.53 -12.08
N PRO A 208 22.21 -18.09 -11.08
CA PRO A 208 23.43 -18.81 -10.70
C PRO A 208 23.15 -20.19 -10.12
N LEU A 209 22.09 -20.32 -9.31
CA LEU A 209 21.66 -21.61 -8.76
C LEU A 209 21.12 -22.54 -9.84
N TYR A 210 20.34 -22.01 -10.78
CA TYR A 210 19.87 -22.79 -11.93
C TYR A 210 21.04 -23.34 -12.74
N ARG A 211 22.06 -22.51 -13.02
CA ARG A 211 23.28 -22.96 -13.69
C ARG A 211 23.94 -24.12 -12.91
N ALA A 212 24.17 -23.91 -11.61
CA ALA A 212 24.80 -24.92 -10.75
C ALA A 212 24.04 -26.26 -10.76
N PHE A 213 22.73 -26.24 -10.57
CA PHE A 213 21.91 -27.45 -10.57
C PHE A 213 21.80 -28.10 -11.97
N LEU A 214 21.81 -27.32 -13.05
CA LEU A 214 21.85 -27.88 -14.42
C LEU A 214 23.18 -28.59 -14.68
N GLU A 215 24.30 -27.99 -14.28
CA GLU A 215 25.62 -28.63 -14.42
C GLU A 215 25.69 -29.93 -13.60
N GLN A 216 25.16 -29.94 -12.36
CA GLN A 216 25.01 -31.17 -11.56
C GLN A 216 24.11 -32.22 -12.22
N ALA A 217 23.03 -31.79 -12.90
CA ALA A 217 22.16 -32.67 -13.67
C ALA A 217 22.82 -33.21 -14.97
N GLY A 218 24.09 -32.84 -15.23
CA GLY A 218 24.93 -33.33 -16.30
C GLY A 218 24.96 -32.44 -17.55
N TYR A 219 24.35 -31.25 -17.53
CA TYR A 219 24.41 -30.35 -18.69
C TYR A 219 25.80 -29.73 -18.82
N SER A 220 26.43 -29.92 -19.98
CA SER A 220 27.83 -29.54 -20.21
C SER A 220 28.03 -28.14 -20.79
N ARG A 221 26.97 -27.51 -21.29
CA ARG A 221 27.01 -26.22 -22.01
C ARG A 221 25.99 -25.24 -21.45
N VAL A 222 26.18 -24.79 -20.21
CA VAL A 222 25.26 -23.87 -19.53
C VAL A 222 25.91 -22.50 -19.35
N ASN A 223 25.28 -21.47 -19.92
CA ASN A 223 25.64 -20.07 -19.68
C ASN A 223 24.55 -19.39 -18.85
N GLN A 224 24.91 -18.32 -18.15
CA GLN A 224 23.95 -17.53 -17.38
C GLN A 224 24.19 -16.03 -17.49
N TRP A 225 23.12 -15.26 -17.30
CA TRP A 225 23.11 -13.81 -17.21
C TRP A 225 21.73 -13.31 -16.76
N THR A 226 21.59 -12.01 -16.59
CA THR A 226 20.40 -11.35 -16.07
C THR A 226 19.87 -10.33 -17.08
N ILE A 227 18.54 -10.21 -17.17
CA ILE A 227 17.87 -9.28 -18.09
C ILE A 227 17.05 -8.24 -17.33
N ARG A 228 17.04 -7.02 -17.84
CA ARG A 228 16.18 -5.92 -17.37
C ARG A 228 15.08 -5.72 -18.42
N PRO A 229 13.84 -6.12 -18.13
CA PRO A 229 12.77 -6.05 -19.11
C PRO A 229 12.61 -4.65 -19.72
N GLY A 230 12.57 -4.58 -21.05
CA GLY A 230 12.41 -3.34 -21.82
C GLY A 230 13.70 -2.55 -22.02
N ARG A 231 14.87 -3.11 -21.69
CA ARG A 231 16.19 -2.51 -21.97
C ARG A 231 16.82 -3.11 -23.23
N SER A 232 17.67 -2.32 -23.87
CA SER A 232 18.53 -2.84 -24.94
C SER A 232 19.59 -3.77 -24.38
N LEU A 233 19.89 -4.82 -25.12
CA LEU A 233 20.97 -5.75 -24.80
C LEU A 233 22.31 -5.21 -25.32
N TYR A 234 23.40 -5.57 -24.67
CA TYR A 234 24.75 -5.27 -25.14
C TYR A 234 25.13 -6.08 -26.38
N PRO A 235 26.11 -5.62 -27.19
CA PRO A 235 26.56 -6.37 -28.37
C PRO A 235 27.01 -7.81 -28.06
N GLN A 236 27.68 -8.06 -26.93
CA GLN A 236 28.12 -9.40 -26.51
C GLN A 236 26.95 -10.32 -26.17
N GLU A 237 25.90 -9.75 -25.59
CA GLU A 237 24.67 -10.44 -25.23
C GLU A 237 23.88 -10.84 -26.48
N ILE A 238 23.76 -9.93 -27.44
CA ILE A 238 23.19 -10.19 -28.76
C ILE A 238 23.99 -11.27 -29.50
N ALA A 239 25.32 -11.22 -29.45
CA ALA A 239 26.18 -12.25 -30.05
C ALA A 239 25.96 -13.63 -29.40
N THR A 240 25.79 -13.68 -28.07
CA THR A 240 25.48 -14.90 -27.33
C THR A 240 24.13 -15.49 -27.75
N LEU A 241 23.11 -14.64 -27.94
CA LEU A 241 21.79 -15.08 -28.42
C LEU A 241 21.82 -15.60 -29.85
N LYS A 242 22.57 -14.94 -30.74
CA LYS A 242 22.76 -15.41 -32.13
C LYS A 242 23.42 -16.78 -32.16
N LYS A 243 24.51 -16.96 -31.38
CA LYS A 243 25.19 -18.26 -31.26
C LYS A 243 24.29 -19.33 -30.66
N LEU A 244 23.53 -19.00 -29.61
CA LEU A 244 22.55 -19.92 -29.01
C LEU A 244 21.55 -20.41 -30.05
N ARG A 245 21.06 -19.51 -30.91
CA ARG A 245 20.13 -19.85 -32.00
C ARG A 245 20.79 -20.74 -33.06
N GLU A 246 22.00 -20.41 -33.48
CA GLU A 246 22.77 -21.19 -34.46
C GLU A 246 23.03 -22.62 -33.97
N ASP A 247 23.27 -22.78 -32.67
CA ASP A 247 23.52 -24.06 -32.02
C ASP A 247 22.22 -24.80 -31.58
N TYR A 248 21.03 -24.33 -32.00
CA TYR A 248 19.71 -24.89 -31.60
C TYR A 248 19.53 -25.03 -30.07
N GLY A 249 20.09 -24.07 -29.32
CA GLY A 249 20.03 -24.01 -27.87
C GLY A 249 18.72 -23.45 -27.31
N LEU A 250 18.57 -23.50 -25.99
CA LEU A 250 17.38 -23.04 -25.27
C LEU A 250 17.73 -21.90 -24.31
N ALA A 251 16.87 -20.88 -24.26
CA ALA A 251 16.89 -19.84 -23.24
C ALA A 251 15.90 -20.20 -22.11
N LEU A 252 16.38 -20.32 -20.89
CA LEU A 252 15.57 -20.64 -19.71
C LEU A 252 15.31 -19.34 -18.95
N LEU A 253 14.07 -18.85 -18.98
CA LEU A 253 13.68 -17.62 -18.30
C LEU A 253 13.25 -17.94 -16.87
N VAL A 254 13.94 -17.38 -15.89
CA VAL A 254 13.73 -17.63 -14.45
C VAL A 254 13.42 -16.33 -13.72
N ASP A 255 12.44 -16.37 -12.82
CA ASP A 255 12.03 -15.25 -11.97
C ASP A 255 11.31 -15.78 -10.71
N ASP A 256 10.93 -14.86 -9.82
CA ASP A 256 9.97 -15.15 -8.76
C ASP A 256 8.56 -15.47 -9.31
N PRO A 257 7.64 -16.04 -8.48
CA PRO A 257 6.33 -16.44 -8.96
C PRO A 257 5.53 -15.26 -9.53
N PRO A 258 5.07 -15.31 -10.80
CA PRO A 258 4.43 -14.18 -11.44
C PRO A 258 3.04 -13.88 -10.88
N VAL A 259 2.69 -12.58 -10.78
CA VAL A 259 1.29 -12.14 -10.59
C VAL A 259 0.59 -12.01 -11.94
N THR A 260 0.99 -11.01 -12.72
CA THR A 260 0.49 -10.79 -14.10
C THR A 260 1.44 -11.38 -15.14
N GLY A 261 2.66 -11.74 -14.75
CA GLY A 261 3.73 -12.17 -15.66
C GLY A 261 4.29 -11.07 -16.56
N SER A 262 3.97 -9.79 -16.32
CA SER A 262 4.32 -8.69 -17.23
C SER A 262 5.83 -8.55 -17.46
N SER A 263 6.65 -8.63 -16.40
CA SER A 263 8.12 -8.53 -16.49
C SER A 263 8.71 -9.69 -17.29
N VAL A 264 8.28 -10.91 -17.00
CA VAL A 264 8.66 -12.14 -17.70
C VAL A 264 8.24 -12.07 -19.18
N ALA A 265 7.03 -11.62 -19.47
CA ALA A 265 6.52 -11.49 -20.84
C ALA A 265 7.33 -10.46 -21.66
N VAL A 266 7.70 -9.33 -21.03
CA VAL A 266 8.57 -8.33 -21.68
C VAL A 266 9.97 -8.88 -21.90
N ALA A 267 10.56 -9.58 -20.93
CA ALA A 267 11.86 -10.23 -21.11
C ALA A 267 11.84 -11.26 -22.24
N ALA A 268 10.82 -12.12 -22.29
CA ALA A 268 10.65 -13.08 -23.39
C ALA A 268 10.49 -12.36 -24.74
N HIS A 269 9.73 -11.27 -24.79
CA HIS A 269 9.59 -10.46 -26.00
C HIS A 269 10.93 -9.83 -26.43
N ASP A 270 11.74 -9.34 -25.49
CA ASP A 270 13.07 -8.80 -25.78
C ASP A 270 13.97 -9.88 -26.39
N LEU A 271 13.99 -11.10 -25.85
CA LEU A 271 14.72 -12.23 -26.43
C LEU A 271 14.24 -12.56 -27.86
N GLN A 272 12.93 -12.51 -28.12
CA GLN A 272 12.38 -12.71 -29.46
C GLN A 272 12.79 -11.60 -30.43
N LYS A 273 12.80 -10.35 -29.98
CA LYS A 273 13.21 -9.19 -30.77
C LYS A 273 14.63 -9.33 -31.31
N TYR A 274 15.52 -10.00 -30.57
CA TYR A 274 16.90 -10.27 -31.00
C TYR A 274 17.10 -11.63 -31.69
N GLY A 275 16.01 -12.31 -32.06
CA GLY A 275 16.01 -13.39 -33.05
C GLY A 275 15.78 -14.80 -32.52
N LEU A 276 15.51 -14.99 -31.22
CA LEU A 276 15.12 -16.30 -30.69
C LEU A 276 13.63 -16.62 -30.99
N PRO A 277 13.30 -17.81 -31.51
CA PRO A 277 11.91 -18.20 -31.66
C PRO A 277 11.26 -18.49 -30.30
N ALA A 278 9.94 -18.33 -30.19
CA ALA A 278 9.21 -18.60 -28.95
C ALA A 278 9.38 -20.04 -28.45
N SER A 279 9.56 -21.01 -29.35
CA SER A 279 9.81 -22.41 -29.03
C SER A 279 11.18 -22.67 -28.39
N ALA A 280 12.13 -21.74 -28.52
CA ALA A 280 13.45 -21.82 -27.91
C ALA A 280 13.53 -21.07 -26.57
N ILE A 281 12.42 -20.47 -26.11
CA ILE A 281 12.33 -19.76 -24.83
C ILE A 281 11.46 -20.59 -23.89
N THR A 282 12.08 -21.22 -22.90
CA THR A 282 11.40 -22.04 -21.89
C THR A 282 11.30 -21.25 -20.59
N LEU A 283 10.10 -21.20 -20.00
CA LEU A 283 9.88 -20.61 -18.68
C LEU A 283 10.20 -21.65 -17.59
N CYS A 284 11.00 -21.29 -16.60
CA CYS A 284 11.26 -22.13 -15.43
C CYS A 284 10.83 -21.33 -14.18
N LEU A 285 9.56 -21.49 -13.78
CA LEU A 285 8.91 -20.60 -12.83
C LEU A 285 8.24 -21.37 -11.67
N PRO A 286 8.46 -20.97 -10.42
CA PRO A 286 7.59 -21.37 -9.32
C PRO A 286 6.23 -20.64 -9.40
N LEU A 287 5.18 -21.23 -8.82
CA LEU A 287 3.82 -20.67 -8.78
C LEU A 287 3.26 -20.74 -7.35
N PHE A 288 2.41 -19.76 -6.99
CA PHE A 288 1.63 -19.77 -5.73
C PHE A 288 0.31 -20.54 -5.83
N GLY A 289 -0.01 -21.04 -7.02
CA GLY A 289 -1.18 -21.87 -7.28
C GLY A 289 -0.82 -23.04 -8.20
N PRO A 290 -1.83 -23.78 -8.69
CA PRO A 290 -1.60 -24.91 -9.59
C PRO A 290 -1.09 -24.42 -10.95
N GLU A 291 -0.63 -25.34 -11.81
CA GLU A 291 0.00 -24.98 -13.11
C GLU A 291 -0.93 -24.15 -14.02
N GLU A 292 -2.25 -24.34 -13.94
CA GLU A 292 -3.26 -23.60 -14.71
C GLU A 292 -3.29 -22.10 -14.39
N SER A 293 -2.78 -21.72 -13.20
CA SER A 293 -2.68 -20.34 -12.72
C SER A 293 -1.63 -19.51 -13.47
N LEU A 294 -0.82 -20.11 -14.34
CA LEU A 294 0.13 -19.39 -15.18
C LEU A 294 -0.59 -18.27 -15.97
N PRO A 295 -0.12 -17.01 -15.91
CA PRO A 295 -0.76 -15.91 -16.62
C PRO A 295 -0.91 -16.16 -18.13
N THR A 296 -2.05 -15.78 -18.70
CA THR A 296 -2.40 -16.03 -20.11
C THR A 296 -1.35 -15.50 -21.09
N SER A 297 -0.70 -14.38 -20.78
CA SER A 297 0.38 -13.79 -21.59
C SER A 297 1.61 -14.70 -21.74
N LEU A 298 1.79 -15.64 -20.80
CA LEU A 298 2.93 -16.56 -20.72
C LEU A 298 2.62 -17.96 -21.28
N LYS A 299 1.34 -18.35 -21.39
CA LYS A 299 0.91 -19.70 -21.83
C LYS A 299 1.41 -20.12 -23.23
N LYS A 300 1.85 -19.17 -24.05
CA LYS A 300 2.39 -19.42 -25.40
C LYS A 300 3.84 -19.96 -25.42
N TYR A 301 4.56 -19.90 -24.29
CA TYR A 301 5.93 -20.39 -24.19
C TYR A 301 5.94 -21.79 -23.54
N PRO A 302 6.85 -22.70 -23.95
CA PRO A 302 7.13 -23.92 -23.19
C PRO A 302 7.49 -23.57 -21.73
N ALA A 303 7.06 -24.41 -20.77
CA ALA A 303 7.30 -24.14 -19.36
C ALA A 303 7.61 -25.40 -18.54
N SER A 304 8.48 -25.26 -17.56
CA SER A 304 8.65 -26.13 -16.39
C SER A 304 8.18 -25.33 -15.17
N LEU A 305 7.09 -25.76 -14.56
CA LEU A 305 6.44 -25.05 -13.47
C LEU A 305 6.60 -25.81 -12.15
N LEU A 306 6.60 -25.11 -11.02
CA LEU A 306 6.57 -25.71 -9.68
C LEU A 306 5.40 -25.14 -8.88
N PRO A 307 4.29 -25.90 -8.76
CA PRO A 307 3.14 -25.53 -7.95
C PRO A 307 3.48 -25.35 -6.47
N TRP A 308 2.71 -24.52 -5.76
CA TRP A 308 2.95 -24.13 -4.36
C TRP A 308 3.05 -25.31 -3.39
N GLU A 309 2.17 -26.29 -3.56
CA GLU A 309 2.11 -27.52 -2.77
C GLU A 309 3.40 -28.36 -2.85
N GLU A 310 4.20 -28.15 -3.90
CA GLU A 310 5.46 -28.85 -4.12
C GLU A 310 6.70 -28.03 -3.70
N TRP A 311 6.53 -26.90 -3.03
CA TRP A 311 7.67 -26.14 -2.54
C TRP A 311 8.31 -26.83 -1.34
N ALA A 312 9.62 -26.66 -1.17
CA ALA A 312 10.41 -27.23 -0.08
C ALA A 312 9.87 -26.80 1.29
N VAL A 313 9.40 -25.55 1.40
CA VAL A 313 8.80 -25.03 2.65
C VAL A 313 7.57 -25.82 3.08
N GLN A 314 6.80 -26.41 2.15
CA GLN A 314 5.64 -27.26 2.49
C GLN A 314 6.07 -28.56 3.17
N ALA A 315 7.23 -29.10 2.79
CA ALA A 315 7.81 -30.26 3.45
C ALA A 315 8.36 -29.90 4.83
N GLN A 316 8.98 -28.72 4.98
CA GLN A 316 9.48 -28.22 6.26
C GLN A 316 8.36 -27.93 7.28
N LEU A 317 7.14 -27.66 6.81
CA LEU A 317 5.94 -27.47 7.63
C LEU A 317 5.19 -28.79 7.93
N GLN A 318 5.69 -29.95 7.52
CA GLN A 318 5.10 -31.21 7.98
C GLN A 318 5.40 -31.44 9.47
N PRO A 319 4.49 -32.06 10.23
CA PRO A 319 4.64 -32.25 11.69
C PRO A 319 5.98 -32.86 12.11
N GLU A 320 6.46 -33.87 11.38
CA GLU A 320 7.75 -34.53 11.64
C GLU A 320 8.94 -33.56 11.53
N ALA A 321 8.99 -32.78 10.45
CA ALA A 321 10.05 -31.78 10.22
C ALA A 321 10.01 -30.65 11.27
N VAL A 322 8.80 -30.24 11.67
CA VAL A 322 8.58 -29.27 12.75
C VAL A 322 9.09 -29.81 14.09
N GLY A 323 8.84 -31.09 14.40
CA GLY A 323 9.35 -31.74 15.60
C GLY A 323 10.88 -31.75 15.64
N THR A 324 11.54 -32.21 14.57
CA THR A 324 13.00 -32.21 14.47
C THR A 324 13.60 -30.81 14.60
N ALA A 325 12.97 -29.80 14.00
CA ALA A 325 13.43 -28.42 14.13
C ALA A 325 13.29 -27.90 15.56
N LEU A 326 12.19 -28.23 16.25
CA LEU A 326 11.97 -27.84 17.64
C LEU A 326 12.98 -28.48 18.59
N GLU A 327 13.34 -29.74 18.41
CA GLU A 327 14.39 -30.41 19.20
C GLU A 327 15.74 -29.69 19.13
N LEU A 328 16.05 -29.05 17.99
CA LEU A 328 17.27 -28.26 17.81
C LEU A 328 17.18 -26.86 18.45
N LEU A 329 15.98 -26.33 18.63
CA LEU A 329 15.73 -24.97 19.12
C LEU A 329 15.43 -24.91 20.62
N LEU A 330 14.88 -26.00 21.18
CA LEU A 330 14.53 -26.10 22.59
C LEU A 330 15.77 -26.21 23.48
N GLU A 331 15.59 -25.90 24.76
CA GLU A 331 16.65 -26.01 25.75
C GLU A 331 17.10 -27.47 25.93
N PRO A 332 18.39 -27.73 26.19
CA PRO A 332 18.87 -29.07 26.44
C PRO A 332 18.09 -29.76 27.57
N GLY A 333 17.54 -30.94 27.28
CA GLY A 333 16.74 -31.73 28.23
C GLY A 333 15.22 -31.63 28.04
N ILE A 334 14.75 -30.79 27.12
CA ILE A 334 13.36 -30.84 26.64
C ILE A 334 13.31 -31.68 25.36
N THR A 335 12.39 -32.64 25.30
CA THR A 335 12.11 -33.43 24.09
C THR A 335 10.71 -33.19 23.55
N VAL A 336 10.56 -33.45 22.26
CA VAL A 336 9.30 -33.35 21.52
C VAL A 336 8.73 -34.75 21.34
N ASP A 337 7.64 -35.05 22.03
CA ASP A 337 7.05 -36.40 21.99
C ASP A 337 6.06 -36.55 20.82
N GLU A 338 5.27 -35.49 20.57
CA GLU A 338 4.22 -35.50 19.56
C GLU A 338 4.03 -34.10 18.96
N VAL A 339 3.79 -34.04 17.64
CA VAL A 339 3.45 -32.81 16.91
C VAL A 339 2.18 -33.07 16.09
N GLU A 340 1.12 -32.32 16.39
CA GLU A 340 -0.15 -32.38 15.69
C GLU A 340 -0.37 -31.05 14.94
N ALA A 341 -0.58 -31.12 13.61
CA ALA A 341 -0.94 -29.94 12.83
C ALA A 341 -2.37 -29.49 13.13
N LEU A 342 -2.54 -28.19 13.42
CA LEU A 342 -3.83 -27.56 13.66
C LEU A 342 -4.26 -26.71 12.46
N PRO A 343 -5.56 -26.41 12.31
CA PRO A 343 -6.04 -25.43 11.36
C PRO A 343 -5.33 -24.09 11.56
N SER A 344 -4.64 -23.64 10.51
CA SER A 344 -3.93 -22.37 10.50
C SER A 344 -4.87 -21.24 10.09
N PRO A 345 -4.70 -20.02 10.62
CA PRO A 345 -5.45 -18.87 10.14
C PRO A 345 -5.16 -18.65 8.64
N PRO A 346 -6.16 -18.19 7.86
CA PRO A 346 -5.96 -17.93 6.44
C PRO A 346 -4.86 -16.88 6.25
N PRO A 347 -4.10 -16.94 5.14
CA PRO A 347 -3.07 -15.96 4.90
C PRO A 347 -3.65 -14.57 4.70
N HIS A 348 -2.91 -13.54 5.15
CA HIS A 348 -3.32 -12.13 4.96
C HIS A 348 -3.49 -11.75 3.48
N TRP A 349 -2.79 -12.44 2.59
CA TRP A 349 -2.84 -12.28 1.14
C TRP A 349 -2.18 -13.50 0.46
N ASN A 350 -2.54 -13.80 -0.79
CA ASN A 350 -2.18 -15.07 -1.45
C ASN A 350 -0.69 -15.28 -1.77
N ARG A 351 0.20 -14.29 -1.57
CA ARG A 351 1.64 -14.41 -1.86
C ARG A 351 2.52 -14.07 -0.65
N SER A 352 2.11 -14.49 0.53
CA SER A 352 2.84 -14.28 1.77
C SER A 352 3.81 -15.43 2.08
N HIS A 353 4.57 -15.27 3.16
CA HIS A 353 5.25 -16.37 3.81
C HIS A 353 4.33 -17.56 4.12
N ALA A 354 4.89 -18.76 4.02
CA ALA A 354 4.28 -20.00 4.47
C ALA A 354 4.13 -20.00 6.00
N ARG A 355 3.11 -20.71 6.50
CA ARG A 355 2.77 -20.71 7.92
C ARG A 355 2.11 -22.02 8.34
N GLY A 356 2.28 -22.38 9.60
CA GLY A 356 1.65 -23.54 10.24
C GLY A 356 1.39 -23.28 11.72
N ARG A 357 0.37 -23.93 12.26
CA ARG A 357 0.05 -23.96 13.69
C ARG A 357 0.06 -25.41 14.15
N TYR A 358 0.66 -25.68 15.30
CA TYR A 358 0.84 -27.03 15.81
C TYR A 358 0.51 -27.09 17.29
N ARG A 359 -0.03 -28.21 17.74
CA ARG A 359 -0.02 -28.63 19.14
C ARG A 359 1.18 -29.55 19.33
N VAL A 360 2.00 -29.28 20.33
CA VAL A 360 3.24 -29.99 20.59
C VAL A 360 3.23 -30.50 22.03
N ARG A 361 3.43 -31.80 22.23
CA ARG A 361 3.66 -32.38 23.56
C ARG A 361 5.14 -32.40 23.85
N LEU A 362 5.52 -31.81 24.97
CA LEU A 362 6.90 -31.63 25.40
C LEU A 362 7.12 -32.33 26.74
N THR A 363 8.27 -32.98 26.88
CA THR A 363 8.71 -33.60 28.13
C THR A 363 10.05 -33.04 28.57
N GLN A 364 10.15 -32.62 29.83
CA GLN A 364 11.43 -32.25 30.44
C GLN A 364 12.05 -33.45 31.14
N HIS A 365 13.16 -33.96 30.60
CA HIS A 365 13.80 -35.20 31.04
C HIS A 365 14.23 -35.21 32.51
N PHE A 366 14.67 -34.07 33.05
CA PHE A 366 15.17 -34.01 34.43
C PHE A 366 14.05 -34.04 35.48
N THR A 367 12.85 -33.58 35.12
CA THR A 367 11.71 -33.48 36.03
C THR A 367 10.60 -34.46 35.69
N CYS A 368 10.69 -35.16 34.55
CA CYS A 368 9.62 -35.94 33.93
C CYS A 368 8.30 -35.15 33.82
N GLN A 369 8.41 -33.83 33.69
CA GLN A 369 7.25 -32.96 33.54
C GLN A 369 6.83 -32.94 32.07
N GLU A 370 5.57 -33.29 31.83
CA GLU A 370 4.94 -33.23 30.51
C GLU A 370 4.01 -32.02 30.43
N TRP A 371 4.00 -31.33 29.29
CA TRP A 371 3.01 -30.29 29.01
C TRP A 371 2.74 -30.18 27.51
N GLU A 372 1.61 -29.58 27.17
CA GLU A 372 1.26 -29.27 25.79
C GLU A 372 1.44 -27.77 25.52
N GLN A 373 1.96 -27.46 24.33
CA GLN A 373 2.19 -26.09 23.89
C GLN A 373 1.69 -25.91 22.46
N GLU A 374 1.02 -24.80 22.19
CA GLU A 374 0.68 -24.42 20.82
C GLU A 374 1.74 -23.53 20.20
N ILE A 375 2.30 -23.97 19.08
CA ILE A 375 3.41 -23.31 18.39
C ILE A 375 2.95 -22.82 17.02
N TYR A 376 3.36 -21.60 16.68
CA TYR A 376 3.21 -21.01 15.36
C TYR A 376 4.55 -20.98 14.65
N VAL A 377 4.56 -21.52 13.44
CA VAL A 377 5.73 -21.58 12.55
C VAL A 377 5.45 -20.72 11.32
N LYS A 378 6.38 -19.85 10.95
CA LYS A 378 6.21 -18.92 9.82
C LYS A 378 7.52 -18.71 9.09
N GLY A 379 7.49 -18.70 7.76
CA GLY A 379 8.61 -18.25 6.96
C GLY A 379 9.00 -16.80 7.23
N THR A 380 10.30 -16.51 7.23
CA THR A 380 10.85 -15.15 7.32
C THR A 380 11.83 -14.84 6.20
N GLY A 381 12.16 -15.83 5.37
CA GLY A 381 13.10 -15.72 4.26
C GLY A 381 14.40 -16.51 4.48
N LEU A 382 15.25 -16.52 3.46
CA LEU A 382 16.45 -17.35 3.39
C LEU A 382 17.71 -16.62 3.90
N GLY A 383 18.50 -17.29 4.74
CA GLY A 383 19.75 -16.76 5.29
C GLY A 383 19.54 -15.44 6.06
N TYR A 384 20.43 -14.48 5.87
CA TYR A 384 20.38 -13.19 6.58
C TYR A 384 19.10 -12.39 6.31
N PHE A 385 18.39 -12.66 5.20
CA PHE A 385 17.09 -12.05 4.94
C PHE A 385 16.03 -12.50 5.95
N GLY A 386 16.08 -13.77 6.39
CA GLY A 386 15.20 -14.34 7.41
C GLY A 386 15.72 -14.13 8.83
N ASP A 387 17.04 -14.16 9.03
CA ASP A 387 17.67 -13.85 10.32
C ASP A 387 17.38 -12.43 10.80
N TYR A 388 16.93 -11.53 9.91
CA TYR A 388 16.33 -10.24 10.26
C TYR A 388 15.31 -10.36 11.40
N ALA A 389 14.46 -11.39 11.41
CA ALA A 389 13.48 -11.57 12.47
C ALA A 389 14.12 -11.71 13.85
N LEU A 390 15.27 -12.40 13.96
CA LEU A 390 16.04 -12.48 15.21
C LEU A 390 16.86 -11.21 15.48
N ALA A 391 17.31 -10.49 14.46
CA ALA A 391 18.00 -9.22 14.65
C ALA A 391 17.13 -8.16 15.36
N LEU A 392 15.80 -8.33 15.35
CA LEU A 392 14.84 -7.45 16.01
C LEU A 392 14.59 -7.79 17.49
N THR A 393 14.96 -8.99 17.96
CA THR A 393 14.46 -9.49 19.26
C THR A 393 15.16 -8.88 20.47
N GLY A 394 16.27 -8.17 20.34
CA GLY A 394 17.08 -7.64 21.47
C GLY A 394 16.30 -6.85 22.54
N GLN A 395 16.31 -5.52 22.47
CA GLN A 395 15.58 -4.68 23.44
C GLN A 395 14.05 -4.74 23.26
N LEU A 396 13.58 -5.34 22.16
CA LEU A 396 12.16 -5.44 21.83
C LEU A 396 11.52 -6.76 22.27
N ASN A 397 12.29 -7.71 22.81
CA ASN A 397 11.77 -8.98 23.31
C ASN A 397 10.54 -8.85 24.20
N PRO A 398 10.44 -7.84 25.11
CA PRO A 398 9.26 -7.66 25.95
C PRO A 398 7.96 -7.41 25.18
N TYR A 399 7.99 -7.10 23.89
CA TYR A 399 6.77 -6.88 23.11
C TYR A 399 6.38 -8.08 22.25
N PHE A 400 7.12 -9.20 22.33
CA PHE A 400 6.90 -10.35 21.46
C PHE A 400 6.47 -11.59 22.24
N PRO A 401 5.68 -12.50 21.64
CA PRO A 401 5.49 -13.83 22.19
C PRO A 401 6.84 -14.55 22.33
N ARG A 402 6.92 -15.60 23.16
CA ARG A 402 8.15 -16.40 23.28
C ARG A 402 8.60 -16.89 21.89
N ILE A 403 9.82 -16.57 21.52
CA ILE A 403 10.46 -17.02 20.28
C ILE A 403 11.42 -18.15 20.65
N TYR A 404 11.23 -19.32 20.05
CA TYR A 404 12.12 -20.47 20.21
C TYR A 404 13.37 -20.32 19.34
N GLY A 405 13.22 -19.74 18.15
CA GLY A 405 14.32 -19.43 17.26
C GLY A 405 13.94 -19.54 15.80
N LEU A 406 14.96 -19.61 14.94
CA LEU A 406 14.83 -19.76 13.49
C LEU A 406 15.51 -21.04 13.04
N GLN A 407 14.85 -21.85 12.21
CA GLN A 407 15.46 -23.00 11.54
C GLN A 407 15.11 -22.97 10.06
N ASP A 408 16.11 -22.99 9.17
CA ASP A 408 15.96 -23.03 7.71
C ASP A 408 15.02 -21.95 7.10
N GLY A 409 15.00 -20.77 7.73
CA GLY A 409 14.16 -19.64 7.31
C GLY A 409 12.74 -19.66 7.89
N LEU A 410 12.45 -20.55 8.85
CA LEU A 410 11.19 -20.63 9.58
C LEU A 410 11.36 -20.16 11.04
N LEU A 411 10.53 -19.21 11.46
CA LEU A 411 10.46 -18.69 12.84
C LEU A 411 9.46 -19.51 13.65
N TYR A 412 9.92 -19.99 14.81
CA TYR A 412 9.14 -20.76 15.77
C TYR A 412 8.85 -19.88 16.97
N ARG A 413 7.56 -19.70 17.29
CA ARG A 413 7.10 -18.93 18.46
C ARG A 413 5.84 -19.50 19.07
N ASP A 414 5.49 -19.05 20.26
CA ASP A 414 4.18 -19.34 20.86
C ASP A 414 3.04 -18.85 19.96
N TRP A 415 2.00 -19.67 19.84
CA TRP A 415 0.72 -19.25 19.29
C TRP A 415 -0.04 -18.38 20.31
N LEU A 416 -0.68 -17.32 19.83
CA LEU A 416 -1.48 -16.42 20.68
C LEU A 416 -2.97 -16.64 20.39
N PRO A 417 -3.81 -16.91 21.41
CA PRO A 417 -5.24 -17.15 21.21
C PRO A 417 -5.98 -15.93 20.61
N GLU A 418 -6.85 -16.17 19.63
CA GLU A 418 -7.66 -15.10 18.98
C GLU A 418 -8.54 -14.32 19.97
N LYS A 419 -8.96 -14.93 21.09
CA LYS A 419 -9.71 -14.26 22.16
C LYS A 419 -8.92 -13.12 22.83
N ASN A 420 -7.59 -13.16 22.77
CA ASN A 420 -6.71 -12.12 23.31
C ASN A 420 -6.39 -11.05 22.27
N LYS A 421 -6.83 -11.19 21.02
CA LYS A 421 -6.54 -10.22 19.95
C LYS A 421 -7.24 -8.89 20.26
N LEU A 422 -6.52 -7.79 20.05
CA LEU A 422 -7.10 -6.47 20.25
C LEU A 422 -8.27 -6.22 19.31
N SER A 423 -9.35 -5.68 19.87
CA SER A 423 -10.54 -5.25 19.15
C SER A 423 -10.62 -3.72 19.11
N PRO A 424 -11.24 -3.12 18.08
CA PRO A 424 -11.29 -1.66 17.89
C PRO A 424 -12.09 -0.89 18.95
N ASN A 425 -12.68 -1.57 19.93
CA ASN A 425 -13.50 -0.95 20.98
C ASN A 425 -13.21 -1.58 22.34
N ILE A 426 -12.42 -0.89 23.17
CA ILE A 426 -12.28 -1.21 24.59
C ILE A 426 -12.72 0.03 25.38
N PRO A 427 -14.03 0.16 25.69
CA PRO A 427 -14.57 1.34 26.34
C PRO A 427 -13.79 1.71 27.61
N GLY A 428 -13.34 2.97 27.69
CA GLY A 428 -12.67 3.53 28.87
C GLY A 428 -11.19 3.17 29.03
N LYS A 429 -10.56 2.56 28.03
CA LYS A 429 -9.11 2.23 28.05
C LYS A 429 -8.31 2.81 26.87
N ASP A 430 -8.89 3.68 26.05
CA ASP A 430 -8.25 4.18 24.83
C ASP A 430 -6.92 4.88 25.07
N GLU A 431 -6.82 5.71 26.12
CA GLU A 431 -5.59 6.44 26.46
C GLU A 431 -4.47 5.52 26.96
N ASP A 432 -4.79 4.58 27.84
CA ASP A 432 -3.83 3.57 28.34
C ASP A 432 -3.35 2.65 27.20
N LEU A 433 -4.28 2.21 26.34
CA LEU A 433 -3.95 1.40 25.18
C LEU A 433 -3.07 2.19 24.19
N ALA A 434 -3.41 3.45 23.90
CA ALA A 434 -2.60 4.32 23.06
C ALA A 434 -1.18 4.48 23.62
N ALA A 435 -1.05 4.71 24.94
CA ALA A 435 0.25 4.86 25.59
C ALA A 435 1.13 3.61 25.42
N LYS A 436 0.57 2.41 25.60
CA LYS A 436 1.30 1.13 25.43
C LYS A 436 1.69 0.85 23.98
N LEU A 437 0.79 1.13 23.03
CA LEU A 437 1.08 0.96 21.60
C LEU A 437 2.16 1.94 21.12
N VAL A 438 2.10 3.18 21.60
CA VAL A 438 3.14 4.21 21.34
C VAL A 438 4.46 3.81 21.99
N GLU A 439 4.44 3.23 23.20
CA GLU A 439 5.65 2.78 23.89
C GLU A 439 6.46 1.80 23.01
N TYR A 440 5.79 0.85 22.36
CA TYR A 440 6.44 -0.04 21.39
C TYR A 440 7.10 0.74 20.23
N ILE A 441 6.40 1.70 19.62
CA ILE A 441 6.91 2.50 18.50
C ILE A 441 8.16 3.28 18.95
N VAL A 442 8.13 3.88 20.14
CA VAL A 442 9.24 4.65 20.70
C VAL A 442 10.42 3.74 21.04
N SER A 443 10.17 2.59 21.67
CA SER A 443 11.19 1.59 21.98
C SER A 443 11.85 1.05 20.70
N ARG A 444 11.06 0.79 19.65
CA ARG A 444 11.57 0.36 18.34
C ARG A 444 12.40 1.45 17.67
N ASN A 445 11.93 2.69 17.68
CA ASN A 445 12.67 3.83 17.11
C ASN A 445 14.06 3.98 17.74
N LYS A 446 14.14 3.84 19.07
CA LYS A 446 15.41 3.91 19.80
C LYS A 446 16.32 2.70 19.52
N ALA A 447 15.76 1.49 19.56
CA ALA A 447 16.54 0.26 19.42
C ALA A 447 17.09 0.07 18.00
N LEU A 448 16.40 0.60 16.97
CA LEU A 448 16.71 0.39 15.56
C LEU A 448 16.99 1.71 14.81
N ALA A 449 17.55 2.69 15.53
CA ALA A 449 17.97 3.96 14.94
C ALA A 449 19.04 3.74 13.87
N VAL A 450 18.99 4.54 12.81
CA VAL A 450 19.97 4.53 11.72
C VAL A 450 20.49 5.95 11.48
N GLU A 451 21.64 6.07 10.83
CA GLU A 451 22.29 7.36 10.59
C GLU A 451 21.56 8.23 9.55
N GLU A 452 20.89 7.60 8.58
CA GLU A 452 20.16 8.29 7.52
C GLU A 452 18.89 7.55 7.08
N ASP A 453 17.98 8.26 6.42
CA ASP A 453 16.82 7.68 5.77
C ASP A 453 17.21 7.05 4.43
N PHE A 454 17.48 5.74 4.44
CA PHE A 454 17.84 4.98 3.25
C PHE A 454 16.71 4.92 2.21
N SER A 455 15.46 5.21 2.57
CA SER A 455 14.35 5.27 1.61
C SER A 455 14.54 6.38 0.56
N LEU A 456 15.36 7.39 0.85
CA LEU A 456 15.70 8.46 -0.09
C LEU A 456 16.65 8.01 -1.21
N ARG A 457 17.37 6.90 -1.01
CA ARG A 457 18.38 6.33 -1.92
C ARG A 457 17.81 5.26 -2.88
N VAL A 458 16.54 4.88 -2.72
CA VAL A 458 15.86 3.82 -3.51
C VAL A 458 14.75 4.39 -4.42
N ALA A 459 14.96 5.59 -4.96
CA ALA A 459 14.02 6.21 -5.91
C ALA A 459 13.73 5.29 -7.11
N GLY A 460 12.48 5.26 -7.56
CA GLY A 460 11.97 4.38 -8.60
C GLY A 460 11.57 2.98 -8.11
N GLN A 461 11.80 2.66 -6.83
CA GLN A 461 11.32 1.43 -6.19
C GLN A 461 10.03 1.65 -5.38
N ARG A 462 9.42 2.83 -5.42
CA ARG A 462 8.18 3.17 -4.71
C ARG A 462 8.26 3.17 -3.16
N PRO A 463 9.29 3.77 -2.53
CA PRO A 463 9.27 4.06 -1.09
C PRO A 463 8.05 4.92 -0.72
N VAL A 464 7.74 5.03 0.59
CA VAL A 464 6.50 5.69 1.07
C VAL A 464 6.36 7.13 0.55
N TRP A 465 7.45 7.88 0.38
CA TRP A 465 7.39 9.23 -0.17
C TRP A 465 7.04 9.28 -1.67
N GLU A 466 7.37 8.25 -2.45
CA GLU A 466 6.89 8.10 -3.83
C GLU A 466 5.41 7.72 -3.84
N ALA A 467 4.99 6.78 -2.99
CA ALA A 467 3.58 6.43 -2.84
C ALA A 467 2.72 7.65 -2.45
N ALA A 468 3.20 8.49 -1.53
CA ALA A 468 2.54 9.75 -1.18
C ALA A 468 2.46 10.72 -2.38
N SER A 469 3.51 10.78 -3.22
CA SER A 469 3.48 11.60 -4.44
C SER A 469 2.45 11.12 -5.47
N GLU A 470 2.16 9.81 -5.55
CA GLU A 470 1.09 9.25 -6.40
C GLU A 470 -0.30 9.71 -5.96
N ILE A 471 -0.50 9.87 -4.65
CA ILE A 471 -1.73 10.42 -4.07
C ILE A 471 -1.86 11.88 -4.46
N LEU A 472 -0.80 12.66 -4.25
CA LEU A 472 -0.79 14.09 -4.57
C LEU A 472 -0.92 14.37 -6.07
N ALA A 473 -0.40 13.48 -6.93
CA ALA A 473 -0.51 13.62 -8.38
C ALA A 473 -1.98 13.61 -8.87
N GLN A 474 -2.91 12.98 -8.14
CA GLN A 474 -4.34 12.95 -8.50
C GLN A 474 -5.01 14.33 -8.46
N VAL A 475 -4.45 15.27 -7.69
CA VAL A 475 -4.85 16.68 -7.71
C VAL A 475 -4.70 17.29 -9.11
N PHE A 476 -3.75 16.80 -9.90
CA PHE A 476 -3.40 17.35 -11.21
C PHE A 476 -3.96 16.54 -12.39
N ALA A 477 -4.25 15.25 -12.20
CA ALA A 477 -4.84 14.40 -13.24
C ALA A 477 -5.82 13.37 -12.66
N ARG A 478 -7.01 13.25 -13.27
CA ARG A 478 -8.01 12.22 -12.91
C ARG A 478 -7.62 10.81 -13.38
N THR A 479 -6.69 10.69 -14.33
CA THR A 479 -6.25 9.41 -14.90
C THR A 479 -5.05 8.85 -14.14
N ARG A 480 -5.10 7.55 -13.83
CA ARG A 480 -4.06 6.67 -13.25
C ARG A 480 -2.67 7.32 -13.06
N PRO A 481 -2.33 7.77 -11.82
CA PRO A 481 -1.15 8.58 -11.52
C PRO A 481 0.18 7.89 -11.89
N GLU A 482 0.22 6.55 -11.92
CA GLU A 482 1.39 5.74 -12.29
C GLU A 482 1.91 5.96 -13.74
N THR A 483 1.25 6.84 -14.50
CA THR A 483 1.57 7.14 -15.91
C THR A 483 1.91 8.60 -16.19
N THR A 484 1.89 9.50 -15.19
CA THR A 484 2.04 10.94 -15.43
C THR A 484 3.44 11.45 -15.01
N PRO A 485 4.23 12.09 -15.91
CA PRO A 485 5.54 12.66 -15.57
C PRO A 485 5.48 13.75 -14.46
N LEU A 486 4.28 14.26 -14.16
CA LEU A 486 4.04 15.18 -13.04
C LEU A 486 4.39 14.59 -11.68
N GLN A 487 4.30 13.27 -11.49
CA GLN A 487 4.67 12.62 -10.22
C GLN A 487 6.11 12.95 -9.82
N ASN A 488 7.04 12.88 -10.77
CA ASN A 488 8.46 13.15 -10.53
C ASN A 488 8.70 14.61 -10.08
N LEU A 489 7.86 15.55 -10.51
CA LEU A 489 7.93 16.95 -10.07
C LEU A 489 7.45 17.14 -8.61
N LEU A 490 6.68 16.20 -8.08
CA LEU A 490 6.19 16.24 -6.69
C LEU A 490 7.16 15.57 -5.71
N HIS A 491 8.16 14.81 -6.19
CA HIS A 491 9.12 14.12 -5.33
C HIS A 491 9.82 15.04 -4.31
N PRO A 492 10.34 16.24 -4.67
CA PRO A 492 10.96 17.13 -3.68
C PRO A 492 9.98 17.64 -2.62
N ILE A 493 8.72 17.84 -3.01
CA ILE A 493 7.65 18.29 -2.11
C ILE A 493 7.31 17.17 -1.12
N SER A 494 7.04 15.96 -1.61
CA SER A 494 6.78 14.79 -0.76
C SER A 494 7.93 14.51 0.21
N LYS A 495 9.19 14.55 -0.26
CA LYS A 495 10.37 14.41 0.60
C LYS A 495 10.47 15.51 1.67
N THR A 496 10.06 16.73 1.35
CA THR A 496 10.04 17.84 2.33
C THR A 496 8.98 17.59 3.40
N LEU A 497 7.74 17.26 3.01
CA LEU A 497 6.64 17.03 3.93
C LEU A 497 6.87 15.82 4.85
N LEU A 498 7.57 14.80 4.33
CA LEU A 498 7.84 13.53 5.01
C LEU A 498 9.26 13.46 5.57
N ARG A 499 9.95 14.59 5.74
CA ARG A 499 11.33 14.63 6.26
C ARG A 499 11.41 14.10 7.68
N VAL A 500 12.09 12.98 7.89
CA VAL A 500 12.36 12.43 9.21
C VAL A 500 13.61 13.05 9.85
N GLY A 501 13.53 13.39 11.14
CA GLY A 501 14.67 13.93 11.91
C GLY A 501 15.52 12.85 12.57
N GLN A 502 14.90 11.76 13.02
CA GLN A 502 15.57 10.62 13.66
C GLN A 502 15.11 9.32 12.98
N PRO A 503 15.77 8.93 11.86
CA PRO A 503 15.36 7.76 11.11
C PRO A 503 15.65 6.47 11.88
N SER A 504 14.73 5.51 11.78
CA SER A 504 14.84 4.19 12.39
C SER A 504 14.14 3.14 11.55
N VAL A 505 14.53 1.87 11.64
CA VAL A 505 13.79 0.78 10.98
C VAL A 505 12.44 0.57 11.67
N ILE A 506 11.37 0.93 10.97
CA ILE A 506 9.97 0.81 11.44
C ILE A 506 9.50 -0.65 11.48
N ASP A 507 8.30 -0.91 12.00
CA ASP A 507 7.60 -2.20 11.87
C ASP A 507 6.91 -2.32 10.51
N GLY A 508 6.13 -1.30 10.13
CA GLY A 508 5.39 -1.22 8.87
C GLY A 508 4.15 -2.13 8.79
N ASN A 509 3.85 -2.89 9.85
CA ASN A 509 2.68 -3.76 9.96
C ASN A 509 1.97 -3.58 11.33
N MET A 510 1.54 -2.34 11.58
CA MET A 510 1.00 -1.91 12.88
C MET A 510 -0.51 -2.07 13.06
N GLY A 511 -1.20 -2.75 12.15
CA GLY A 511 -2.65 -2.91 12.26
C GLY A 511 -3.09 -3.63 13.54
N LEU A 512 -4.27 -3.29 14.08
CA LEU A 512 -4.78 -3.85 15.35
C LEU A 512 -4.85 -5.38 15.36
N ALA A 513 -5.05 -6.00 14.19
CA ALA A 513 -5.06 -7.46 14.04
C ALA A 513 -3.72 -8.14 14.37
N ASN A 514 -2.63 -7.39 14.54
CA ASN A 514 -1.31 -7.95 14.90
C ASN A 514 -1.00 -7.81 16.39
N TRP A 515 -1.95 -7.34 17.20
CA TRP A 515 -1.77 -7.06 18.61
C TRP A 515 -2.65 -7.93 19.49
N PHE A 516 -2.08 -8.39 20.60
CA PHE A 516 -2.74 -9.28 21.56
C PHE A 516 -2.48 -8.79 22.98
N GLU A 517 -3.48 -8.94 23.86
CA GLU A 517 -3.28 -8.79 25.30
C GLU A 517 -2.42 -9.95 25.83
N GLY A 518 -1.44 -9.63 26.67
CA GLY A 518 -0.63 -10.62 27.36
C GLY A 518 -1.39 -11.27 28.53
N GLU A 519 -1.00 -12.48 28.89
CA GLU A 519 -1.54 -13.17 30.05
C GLU A 519 -0.99 -12.59 31.38
N ALA A 520 -1.62 -12.95 32.50
CA ALA A 520 -1.17 -12.49 33.81
C ALA A 520 0.29 -12.91 34.08
N GLY A 521 1.17 -11.93 34.34
CA GLY A 521 2.62 -12.16 34.52
C GLY A 521 3.46 -12.04 33.25
N SER A 522 2.83 -11.80 32.10
CA SER A 522 3.49 -11.49 30.81
C SER A 522 3.43 -9.99 30.49
N PRO A 523 4.20 -9.50 29.49
CA PRO A 523 4.06 -8.14 29.01
C PRO A 523 2.62 -7.82 28.60
N SER A 524 2.14 -6.62 28.92
CA SER A 524 0.70 -6.30 28.79
C SER A 524 0.18 -6.36 27.36
N LEU A 525 1.03 -6.15 26.35
CA LEU A 525 0.70 -6.26 24.94
C LEU A 525 1.80 -7.00 24.18
N LEU A 526 1.38 -7.91 23.30
CA LEU A 526 2.24 -8.71 22.45
C LEU A 526 1.96 -8.40 20.97
N LYS A 527 3.02 -8.23 20.19
CA LYS A 527 3.02 -7.92 18.76
C LYS A 527 3.50 -9.12 17.96
N VAL A 528 2.73 -9.51 16.94
CA VAL A 528 3.13 -10.51 15.93
C VAL A 528 3.46 -9.86 14.59
N ASP A 529 4.11 -10.61 13.70
CA ASP A 529 4.52 -10.17 12.35
C ASP A 529 5.31 -8.84 12.35
N PHE A 530 6.13 -8.65 13.39
CA PHE A 530 6.96 -7.47 13.62
C PHE A 530 8.15 -7.35 12.66
N ASP A 531 8.45 -8.42 11.93
CA ASP A 531 9.56 -8.59 10.99
C ASP A 531 9.14 -8.40 9.53
N TYR A 532 7.85 -8.32 9.23
CA TYR A 532 7.39 -8.40 7.85
C TYR A 532 7.31 -7.04 7.16
N GLY A 533 6.74 -6.03 7.82
CA GLY A 533 6.29 -4.80 7.17
C GLY A 533 7.40 -3.99 6.48
N ALA A 534 8.49 -3.70 7.20
CA ALA A 534 9.55 -2.79 6.76
C ALA A 534 10.26 -3.20 5.45
N PHE A 535 10.42 -4.50 5.21
CA PHE A 535 11.21 -5.03 4.09
C PHE A 535 10.48 -6.10 3.26
N CYS A 536 9.14 -6.04 3.24
CA CYS A 536 8.34 -6.90 2.38
C CYS A 536 8.43 -6.50 0.89
N ASN A 537 7.99 -7.40 0.01
CA ASN A 537 7.94 -7.23 -1.44
C ASN A 537 6.96 -6.15 -1.95
N ARG A 538 6.46 -5.27 -1.07
CA ARG A 538 5.68 -4.09 -1.45
C ARG A 538 6.57 -2.88 -1.78
N ASP A 539 7.85 -2.95 -1.40
CA ASP A 539 8.88 -1.92 -1.59
C ASP A 539 8.54 -0.54 -0.95
N LEU A 540 7.57 -0.52 -0.02
CA LEU A 540 7.13 0.67 0.73
C LEU A 540 8.10 1.02 1.87
N TYR A 541 9.37 1.23 1.54
CA TYR A 541 10.39 1.57 2.51
C TYR A 541 10.12 2.93 3.17
N CYS A 542 10.27 2.98 4.48
CA CYS A 542 10.13 4.17 5.32
C CYS A 542 11.00 4.00 6.57
N TYR A 543 11.55 5.10 7.07
CA TYR A 543 12.35 5.13 8.31
C TYR A 543 11.76 6.09 9.35
N ASP A 544 10.50 6.49 9.18
CA ASP A 544 9.82 7.44 10.07
C ASP A 544 8.86 6.70 11.02
N PRO A 545 9.08 6.73 12.35
CA PRO A 545 8.18 6.09 13.32
C PRO A 545 6.74 6.63 13.27
N VAL A 546 6.53 7.85 12.74
CA VAL A 546 5.18 8.40 12.55
C VAL A 546 4.39 7.60 11.51
N TYR A 547 5.05 6.89 10.59
CA TYR A 547 4.37 5.98 9.67
C TYR A 547 3.74 4.80 10.40
N ASP A 548 4.41 4.23 11.41
CA ASP A 548 3.87 3.16 12.25
C ASP A 548 2.63 3.64 13.04
N LEU A 549 2.72 4.85 13.59
CA LEU A 549 1.60 5.50 14.29
C LEU A 549 0.39 5.70 13.35
N ALA A 550 0.64 6.17 12.13
CA ALA A 550 -0.40 6.41 11.13
C ALA A 550 -1.03 5.10 10.61
N CYS A 551 -0.25 4.03 10.45
CA CYS A 551 -0.74 2.70 10.10
C CYS A 551 -1.70 2.16 11.17
N LEU A 552 -1.34 2.33 12.44
CA LEU A 552 -2.17 1.93 13.58
C LEU A 552 -3.50 2.69 13.59
N ALA A 553 -3.45 4.02 13.48
CA ALA A 553 -4.65 4.86 13.44
C ALA A 553 -5.57 4.52 12.26
N ALA A 554 -5.01 4.41 11.05
CA ALA A 554 -5.78 4.06 9.86
C ALA A 554 -6.39 2.64 9.94
N SER A 555 -5.65 1.67 10.51
CA SER A 555 -6.18 0.33 10.75
C SER A 555 -7.29 0.32 11.78
N ALA A 556 -7.18 1.12 12.85
CA ALA A 556 -8.22 1.23 13.87
C ALA A 556 -9.50 1.81 13.28
N ASP A 557 -9.40 2.88 12.48
CA ASP A 557 -10.56 3.46 11.80
C ASP A 557 -11.26 2.49 10.86
N LEU A 558 -10.47 1.76 10.06
CA LEU A 558 -11.01 0.77 9.15
C LEU A 558 -11.74 -0.35 9.92
N ALA A 559 -11.18 -0.79 11.06
CA ALA A 559 -11.81 -1.79 11.90
C ALA A 559 -13.12 -1.27 12.51
N SER A 560 -13.14 -0.05 13.05
CA SER A 560 -14.34 0.59 13.61
C SER A 560 -15.45 0.77 12.57
N LEU A 561 -15.10 1.19 11.35
CA LEU A 561 -16.05 1.33 10.25
C LEU A 561 -16.70 0.00 9.87
N LYS A 562 -15.95 -1.11 9.91
CA LYS A 562 -16.47 -2.44 9.57
C LYS A 562 -17.45 -3.00 10.59
N VAL A 563 -17.39 -2.53 11.84
CA VAL A 563 -18.35 -2.89 12.89
C VAL A 563 -19.38 -1.78 13.16
N ALA A 564 -19.52 -0.82 12.23
CA ALA A 564 -20.47 0.29 12.28
C ALA A 564 -20.38 1.14 13.57
N LEU A 565 -19.16 1.37 14.05
CA LEU A 565 -18.91 2.29 15.16
C LEU A 565 -18.65 3.71 14.63
N ASN A 566 -19.39 4.69 15.14
CA ASN A 566 -19.34 6.08 14.66
C ASN A 566 -18.07 6.82 15.10
N GLU A 567 -17.55 6.55 16.32
CA GLU A 567 -16.34 7.21 16.84
C GLU A 567 -15.22 6.21 17.15
N ASN A 568 -13.99 6.62 16.87
CA ASN A 568 -12.77 5.90 17.25
C ASN A 568 -11.84 6.82 18.05
N ARG A 569 -11.99 6.81 19.38
CA ARG A 569 -11.24 7.70 20.28
C ARG A 569 -9.75 7.40 20.31
N LEU A 570 -9.36 6.16 19.99
CA LEU A 570 -7.97 5.73 19.95
C LEU A 570 -7.10 6.61 19.03
N VAL A 571 -7.62 7.03 17.87
CA VAL A 571 -6.86 7.84 16.89
C VAL A 571 -6.35 9.16 17.50
N ASN A 572 -7.19 9.84 18.28
CA ASN A 572 -6.82 11.11 18.91
C ASN A 572 -5.83 10.90 20.06
N SER A 573 -5.99 9.80 20.81
CA SER A 573 -5.08 9.45 21.91
C SER A 573 -3.68 9.08 21.42
N LEU A 574 -3.54 8.49 20.22
CA LEU A 574 -2.25 8.05 19.66
C LEU A 574 -1.27 9.21 19.42
N VAL A 575 -1.71 10.28 18.76
CA VAL A 575 -0.85 11.45 18.49
C VAL A 575 -0.46 12.13 19.81
N THR A 576 -1.41 12.24 20.73
CA THR A 576 -1.20 12.84 22.06
C THR A 576 -0.17 12.04 22.86
N ALA A 577 -0.33 10.71 22.96
CA ALA A 577 0.60 9.84 23.67
C ALA A 577 2.00 9.88 23.05
N TYR A 578 2.10 9.90 21.71
CA TYR A 578 3.39 10.01 21.02
C TYR A 578 4.11 11.32 21.33
N GLN A 579 3.39 12.45 21.28
CA GLN A 579 3.94 13.77 21.61
C GLN A 579 4.37 13.86 23.08
N GLN A 580 3.59 13.28 24.00
CA GLN A 580 3.93 13.24 25.42
C GLN A 580 5.19 12.41 25.71
N GLN A 581 5.35 11.25 25.07
CA GLN A 581 6.49 10.37 25.31
C GLN A 581 7.78 10.82 24.61
N THR A 582 7.67 11.47 23.44
CA THR A 582 8.84 11.85 22.62
C THR A 582 9.19 13.33 22.68
N GLY A 583 8.22 14.19 23.05
CA GLY A 583 8.31 15.64 22.88
C GLY A 583 8.28 16.11 21.41
N ALA A 584 8.19 15.19 20.44
CA ALA A 584 8.24 15.51 19.02
C ALA A 584 6.85 15.84 18.48
N HIS A 585 6.70 17.02 17.88
CA HIS A 585 5.48 17.39 17.17
C HIS A 585 5.29 16.54 15.90
N VAL A 586 4.05 16.16 15.63
CA VAL A 586 3.67 15.40 14.42
C VAL A 586 2.99 16.35 13.45
N PRO A 587 3.62 16.73 12.32
CA PRO A 587 3.01 17.63 11.36
C PRO A 587 1.70 17.06 10.79
N PRO A 588 0.60 17.84 10.71
CA PRO A 588 -0.69 17.37 10.22
C PRO A 588 -0.64 16.81 8.79
N GLU A 589 0.18 17.38 7.92
CA GLU A 589 0.33 16.95 6.52
C GLU A 589 0.97 15.57 6.43
N ARG A 590 1.98 15.32 7.27
CA ARG A 590 2.67 14.04 7.37
C ARG A 590 1.74 12.97 7.92
N TRP A 591 1.00 13.30 8.98
CA TRP A 591 -0.02 12.44 9.56
C TRP A 591 -1.06 12.00 8.53
N LEU A 592 -1.62 12.95 7.78
CA LEU A 592 -2.58 12.68 6.72
C LEU A 592 -1.97 11.79 5.62
N LEU A 593 -0.80 12.17 5.08
CA LEU A 593 -0.18 11.46 3.96
C LEU A 593 0.14 10.00 4.31
N TYR A 594 0.68 9.72 5.50
CA TYR A 594 0.97 8.35 5.91
C TYR A 594 -0.31 7.52 6.11
N ARG A 595 -1.38 8.08 6.70
CA ARG A 595 -2.68 7.39 6.78
C ARG A 595 -3.22 7.07 5.39
N LEU A 596 -3.17 8.02 4.45
CA LEU A 596 -3.66 7.81 3.08
C LEU A 596 -2.82 6.78 2.31
N VAL A 597 -1.49 6.76 2.48
CA VAL A 597 -0.63 5.73 1.89
C VAL A 597 -1.03 4.35 2.42
N TYR A 598 -1.15 4.17 3.73
CA TYR A 598 -1.57 2.90 4.32
C TYR A 598 -2.92 2.42 3.78
N LEU A 599 -3.94 3.29 3.79
CA LEU A 599 -5.30 2.95 3.35
C LEU A 599 -5.35 2.54 1.87
N ARG A 600 -4.63 3.26 1.00
CA ARG A 600 -4.57 2.89 -0.43
C ARG A 600 -3.84 1.57 -0.66
N GLU A 601 -2.79 1.32 0.11
CA GLU A 601 -2.06 0.07 0.03
C GLU A 601 -2.90 -1.11 0.52
N TRP A 602 -3.69 -0.90 1.57
CA TRP A 602 -4.66 -1.88 2.03
C TRP A 602 -5.70 -2.18 0.93
N GLN A 603 -6.27 -1.15 0.28
CA GLN A 603 -7.23 -1.31 -0.83
C GLN A 603 -6.62 -2.03 -2.04
N ARG A 604 -5.34 -1.77 -2.36
CA ARG A 604 -4.62 -2.42 -3.47
C ARG A 604 -4.48 -3.93 -3.27
N LEU A 605 -4.47 -4.39 -2.02
CA LEU A 605 -4.34 -5.81 -1.67
C LEU A 605 -5.69 -6.54 -1.66
N GLN A 606 -6.82 -5.82 -1.65
CA GLN A 606 -8.15 -6.41 -1.70
C GLN A 606 -8.63 -6.67 -3.12
N THR A 607 -9.51 -7.66 -3.26
CA THR A 607 -10.29 -7.87 -4.50
C THR A 607 -11.53 -6.96 -4.49
N GLY A 608 -11.59 -6.00 -5.41
CA GLY A 608 -12.71 -5.06 -5.51
C GLY A 608 -12.60 -3.87 -4.55
N GLU A 609 -13.49 -2.89 -4.69
CA GLU A 609 -13.49 -1.67 -3.87
C GLU A 609 -14.17 -1.90 -2.51
N ASP A 610 -13.45 -1.63 -1.41
CA ASP A 610 -14.02 -1.64 -0.05
C ASP A 610 -14.45 -0.21 0.33
N PRO A 611 -15.76 0.05 0.48
CA PRO A 611 -16.27 1.38 0.82
C PRO A 611 -15.75 1.90 2.17
N ALA A 612 -15.41 1.02 3.12
CA ALA A 612 -14.87 1.42 4.41
C ALA A 612 -13.51 2.12 4.24
N VAL A 613 -12.70 1.73 3.25
CA VAL A 613 -11.43 2.40 2.97
C VAL A 613 -11.65 3.81 2.45
N ARG A 614 -12.60 3.97 1.53
CA ARG A 614 -12.96 5.28 0.99
C ARG A 614 -13.45 6.22 2.08
N ARG A 615 -14.29 5.72 2.99
CA ARG A 615 -14.79 6.47 4.16
C ARG A 615 -13.66 6.80 5.15
N ALA A 616 -12.73 5.87 5.39
CA ALA A 616 -11.54 6.12 6.23
C ALA A 616 -10.61 7.20 5.62
N CYS A 617 -10.42 7.22 4.29
CA CYS A 617 -9.68 8.29 3.62
C CYS A 617 -10.38 9.66 3.78
N ALA A 618 -11.71 9.69 3.66
CA ALA A 618 -12.51 10.89 3.87
C ALA A 618 -12.39 11.41 5.31
N ARG A 619 -12.52 10.52 6.32
CA ARG A 619 -12.30 10.85 7.74
C ARG A 619 -10.89 11.42 7.97
N ALA A 620 -9.85 10.80 7.41
CA ALA A 620 -8.49 11.31 7.55
C ALA A 620 -8.33 12.74 7.01
N ALA A 621 -8.97 13.04 5.87
CA ALA A 621 -8.97 14.40 5.32
C ALA A 621 -9.85 15.37 6.14
N GLN A 622 -10.99 14.91 6.66
CA GLN A 622 -11.83 15.68 7.58
C GLN A 622 -11.04 16.09 8.82
N ASP A 623 -10.33 15.17 9.46
CA ASP A 623 -9.46 15.43 10.62
C ASP A 623 -8.39 16.48 10.30
N TYR A 624 -7.76 16.37 9.12
CA TYR A 624 -6.77 17.34 8.67
C TYR A 624 -7.38 18.74 8.54
N TYR A 625 -8.49 18.90 7.81
CA TYR A 625 -9.12 20.21 7.66
C TYR A 625 -9.69 20.75 8.98
N SER A 626 -10.18 19.88 9.86
CA SER A 626 -10.61 20.21 11.22
C SER A 626 -9.50 20.89 12.02
N SER A 627 -8.34 20.22 12.11
CA SER A 627 -7.17 20.72 12.85
C SER A 627 -6.60 22.02 12.28
N ILE A 628 -6.70 22.24 10.95
CA ILE A 628 -6.11 23.42 10.30
C ILE A 628 -7.06 24.62 10.26
N PHE A 629 -8.36 24.43 9.99
CA PHE A 629 -9.29 25.52 9.70
C PHE A 629 -10.42 25.72 10.71
N PHE A 630 -10.71 24.74 11.57
CA PHE A 630 -11.92 24.75 12.39
C PHE A 630 -11.65 24.68 13.90
N GLN A 631 -10.43 24.33 14.33
CA GLN A 631 -10.07 24.19 15.75
C GLN A 631 -10.35 25.45 16.60
N ASP A 632 -10.20 26.66 16.06
CA ASP A 632 -10.45 27.92 16.76
C ASP A 632 -11.90 28.43 16.62
N LEU A 633 -12.79 27.67 15.97
CA LEU A 633 -14.18 28.05 15.75
C LEU A 633 -15.10 27.39 16.78
N PRO A 634 -16.07 28.12 17.35
CA PRO A 634 -17.14 27.50 18.12
C PRO A 634 -18.20 26.89 17.18
N VAL A 635 -18.96 25.92 17.68
CA VAL A 635 -20.23 25.54 17.05
C VAL A 635 -21.27 26.61 17.37
N LEU A 636 -21.78 27.27 16.34
CA LEU A 636 -22.72 28.38 16.53
C LEU A 636 -24.13 27.89 16.88
N GLN A 637 -24.64 28.35 18.03
CA GLN A 637 -26.00 28.05 18.47
C GLN A 637 -27.05 29.00 17.87
N LYS A 638 -26.65 30.22 17.49
CA LYS A 638 -27.53 31.29 16.96
C LYS A 638 -27.04 31.80 15.61
N GLY A 639 -27.90 32.50 14.88
CA GLY A 639 -27.61 33.10 13.58
C GLY A 639 -28.42 32.50 12.43
N ALA A 640 -28.40 33.15 11.27
CA ALA A 640 -29.14 32.66 10.11
C ALA A 640 -28.48 31.42 9.48
N ILE A 641 -29.29 30.58 8.82
CA ILE A 641 -28.84 29.28 8.29
C ILE A 641 -28.32 29.42 6.86
N CYS A 642 -27.23 28.70 6.56
CA CYS A 642 -26.69 28.52 5.21
C CYS A 642 -26.72 27.02 4.85
N ALA A 643 -27.61 26.61 3.96
CA ALA A 643 -27.77 25.22 3.56
C ALA A 643 -26.83 24.85 2.41
N LEU A 644 -25.96 23.86 2.59
CA LEU A 644 -24.95 23.49 1.60
C LEU A 644 -25.08 22.01 1.24
N ASP A 645 -25.13 21.67 -0.05
CA ASP A 645 -24.90 20.28 -0.42
C ASP A 645 -23.44 19.89 -0.15
N ILE A 646 -23.20 18.59 0.04
CA ILE A 646 -21.85 18.05 0.22
C ILE A 646 -21.23 17.78 -1.14
N ASP A 647 -21.82 16.86 -1.90
CA ASP A 647 -21.24 16.33 -3.12
C ASP A 647 -21.28 17.36 -4.24
N GLY A 648 -20.15 17.62 -4.88
CA GLY A 648 -20.08 18.61 -5.96
C GLY A 648 -20.12 20.06 -5.48
N VAL A 649 -20.42 20.35 -4.21
CA VAL A 649 -20.47 21.70 -3.65
C VAL A 649 -19.38 21.90 -2.60
N LEU A 650 -19.51 21.25 -1.44
CA LEU A 650 -18.56 21.37 -0.33
C LEU A 650 -17.33 20.49 -0.55
N GLU A 651 -17.52 19.29 -1.10
CA GLU A 651 -16.52 18.24 -1.29
C GLU A 651 -16.48 17.75 -2.74
N THR A 652 -15.30 17.32 -3.19
CA THR A 652 -15.14 16.61 -4.47
C THR A 652 -14.35 15.33 -4.28
N GLU A 653 -14.47 14.43 -5.27
CA GLU A 653 -13.86 13.09 -5.21
C GLU A 653 -12.59 13.00 -6.08
N GLN A 654 -11.95 14.14 -6.37
CA GLN A 654 -10.80 14.17 -7.27
C GLN A 654 -9.60 13.37 -6.71
N LEU A 655 -9.50 13.24 -5.39
CA LEU A 655 -8.50 12.39 -4.72
C LEU A 655 -8.93 10.90 -4.67
N GLY A 656 -10.02 10.50 -5.29
CA GLY A 656 -10.59 9.15 -5.21
C GLY A 656 -11.46 8.90 -3.97
N PHE A 657 -11.61 9.91 -3.11
CA PHE A 657 -12.51 9.94 -1.97
C PHE A 657 -13.00 11.38 -1.75
N PRO A 658 -14.15 11.59 -1.09
CA PRO A 658 -14.71 12.92 -0.81
C PRO A 658 -13.83 13.71 0.15
N ALA A 659 -13.46 14.95 -0.23
CA ALA A 659 -12.69 15.84 0.62
C ALA A 659 -12.97 17.32 0.31
N LEU A 660 -12.76 18.18 1.32
CA LEU A 660 -12.70 19.63 1.14
C LEU A 660 -11.50 20.02 0.27
N SER A 661 -11.56 21.23 -0.29
CA SER A 661 -10.41 21.96 -0.79
C SER A 661 -10.08 23.08 0.19
N PRO A 662 -8.87 23.67 0.15
CA PRO A 662 -8.58 24.87 0.94
C PRO A 662 -9.59 25.99 0.70
N THR A 663 -10.11 26.09 -0.52
CA THR A 663 -11.11 27.09 -0.93
C THR A 663 -12.47 26.85 -0.28
N SER A 664 -13.00 25.60 -0.27
CA SER A 664 -14.27 25.32 0.41
C SER A 664 -14.15 25.38 1.93
N ALA A 665 -13.00 24.98 2.50
CA ALA A 665 -12.73 25.12 3.93
C ALA A 665 -12.77 26.59 4.37
N LEU A 666 -12.14 27.50 3.60
CA LEU A 666 -12.19 28.93 3.87
C LEU A 666 -13.59 29.52 3.67
N ALA A 667 -14.36 29.04 2.70
CA ALA A 667 -15.75 29.46 2.50
C ALA A 667 -16.62 29.10 3.72
N LEU A 668 -16.48 27.88 4.23
CA LEU A 668 -17.19 27.42 5.43
C LEU A 668 -16.78 28.21 6.67
N ARG A 669 -15.47 28.38 6.88
CA ARG A 669 -14.91 29.23 7.96
C ARG A 669 -15.45 30.65 7.88
N ALA A 670 -15.53 31.24 6.68
CA ALA A 670 -16.03 32.60 6.52
C ALA A 670 -17.50 32.72 6.93
N LEU A 671 -18.37 31.78 6.54
CA LEU A 671 -19.76 31.77 6.98
C LEU A 671 -19.86 31.75 8.51
N VAL A 672 -19.12 30.84 9.18
CA VAL A 672 -19.11 30.73 10.64
C VAL A 672 -18.57 32.01 11.30
N ARG A 673 -17.44 32.55 10.83
CA ARG A 673 -16.83 33.76 11.41
C ARG A 673 -17.70 35.01 11.25
N HIS A 674 -18.61 35.02 10.28
CA HIS A 674 -19.59 36.08 10.06
C HIS A 674 -20.95 35.80 10.74
N GLY A 675 -21.03 34.79 11.61
CA GLY A 675 -22.21 34.53 12.44
C GLY A 675 -23.33 33.74 11.74
N TYR A 676 -23.05 33.13 10.59
CA TYR A 676 -23.98 32.23 9.91
C TYR A 676 -23.76 30.79 10.37
N ARG A 677 -24.84 30.00 10.38
CA ARG A 677 -24.86 28.57 10.73
C ARG A 677 -24.90 27.71 9.46
N PRO A 678 -23.75 27.20 8.96
CA PRO A 678 -23.77 26.31 7.80
C PRO A 678 -24.30 24.94 8.22
N VAL A 679 -25.20 24.37 7.44
CA VAL A 679 -25.74 23.02 7.66
C VAL A 679 -25.60 22.20 6.37
N PRO A 680 -25.02 20.99 6.42
CA PRO A 680 -24.97 20.12 5.26
C PRO A 680 -26.35 19.51 5.00
N VAL A 681 -26.78 19.50 3.73
CA VAL A 681 -28.05 18.93 3.29
C VAL A 681 -27.79 17.99 2.13
N SER A 682 -27.67 16.69 2.41
CA SER A 682 -27.10 15.73 1.47
C SER A 682 -27.93 14.45 1.30
N GLY A 683 -27.64 13.75 0.21
CA GLY A 683 -28.06 12.37 -0.01
C GLY A 683 -27.24 11.35 0.79
N ARG A 684 -26.16 11.75 1.47
CA ARG A 684 -25.28 10.87 2.26
C ARG A 684 -25.95 10.30 3.51
N SER A 685 -25.40 9.22 4.05
CA SER A 685 -25.94 8.54 5.23
C SER A 685 -25.89 9.43 6.48
N LEU A 686 -26.72 9.11 7.48
CA LEU A 686 -26.71 9.80 8.77
C LEU A 686 -25.30 9.86 9.38
N ALA A 687 -24.61 8.72 9.43
CA ALA A 687 -23.29 8.64 10.06
C ALA A 687 -22.24 9.52 9.34
N GLU A 688 -22.37 9.70 8.03
CA GLU A 688 -21.54 10.63 7.27
C GLU A 688 -21.87 12.11 7.53
N ILE A 689 -23.12 12.43 7.90
CA ILE A 689 -23.52 13.77 8.34
C ILE A 689 -22.97 14.04 9.74
N GLU A 690 -23.09 13.09 10.66
CA GLU A 690 -22.54 13.18 12.02
C GLU A 690 -21.04 13.49 12.00
N GLU A 691 -20.27 12.73 11.20
CA GLU A 691 -18.82 12.93 11.02
C GLU A 691 -18.48 14.36 10.57
N ARG A 692 -19.20 14.90 9.59
CA ARG A 692 -18.93 16.24 9.06
C ARG A 692 -19.37 17.35 10.00
N CYS A 693 -20.48 17.15 10.72
CA CYS A 693 -20.89 18.08 11.76
C CYS A 693 -19.84 18.18 12.86
N ALA A 694 -19.31 17.03 13.31
CA ALA A 694 -18.22 16.98 14.28
C ALA A 694 -16.93 17.61 13.72
N ALA A 695 -16.46 17.19 12.54
CA ALA A 695 -15.18 17.62 12.00
C ALA A 695 -15.15 19.11 11.61
N TYR A 696 -16.27 19.65 11.09
CA TYR A 696 -16.34 21.02 10.59
C TYR A 696 -17.07 21.97 11.55
N HIS A 697 -17.38 21.52 12.77
CA HIS A 697 -18.02 22.31 13.82
C HIS A 697 -19.38 22.89 13.40
N LEU A 698 -20.23 22.06 12.77
CA LEU A 698 -21.54 22.45 12.25
C LEU A 698 -22.64 22.12 13.28
N PRO A 699 -23.70 22.96 13.41
CA PRO A 699 -24.73 22.80 14.43
C PRO A 699 -25.68 21.62 14.19
N GLY A 700 -25.63 21.00 13.02
CA GLY A 700 -26.50 19.89 12.63
C GLY A 700 -26.57 19.76 11.13
N GLY A 701 -27.26 18.74 10.63
CA GLY A 701 -27.37 18.46 9.20
C GLY A 701 -28.54 17.56 8.84
N VAL A 702 -28.75 17.43 7.53
CA VAL A 702 -29.83 16.64 6.92
C VAL A 702 -29.20 15.53 6.07
N GLY A 703 -29.54 14.29 6.39
CA GLY A 703 -29.06 13.09 5.69
C GLY A 703 -30.13 12.41 4.85
N GLU A 704 -29.69 11.44 4.05
CA GLU A 704 -30.51 10.50 3.29
C GLU A 704 -31.63 11.20 2.49
N TYR A 705 -31.25 12.24 1.76
CA TYR A 705 -32.13 13.03 0.88
C TYR A 705 -33.24 13.81 1.59
N GLY A 706 -33.14 14.03 2.89
CA GLY A 706 -34.16 14.72 3.69
C GLY A 706 -34.85 13.85 4.73
N SER A 707 -34.59 12.54 4.75
CA SER A 707 -35.35 11.59 5.57
C SER A 707 -34.93 11.52 7.03
N VAL A 708 -33.75 12.05 7.38
CA VAL A 708 -33.26 12.08 8.76
C VAL A 708 -32.49 13.36 9.05
N LEU A 709 -32.63 13.86 10.27
CA LEU A 709 -31.93 15.03 10.78
C LEU A 709 -30.98 14.62 11.88
N TYR A 710 -29.90 15.37 12.01
CA TYR A 710 -28.99 15.29 13.13
C TYR A 710 -28.81 16.68 13.74
N ASN A 711 -29.15 16.82 15.02
CA ASN A 711 -28.90 18.02 15.80
C ASN A 711 -27.62 17.81 16.61
N TYR A 712 -26.49 18.38 16.14
CA TYR A 712 -25.20 18.21 16.80
C TYR A 712 -25.16 18.88 18.18
N LEU A 713 -25.96 19.93 18.38
CA LEU A 713 -26.00 20.66 19.65
C LEU A 713 -26.62 19.84 20.79
N THR A 714 -27.58 18.97 20.47
CA THR A 714 -28.27 18.10 21.45
C THR A 714 -27.81 16.65 21.37
N GLY A 715 -27.17 16.24 20.27
CA GLY A 715 -26.84 14.85 19.97
C GLY A 715 -28.04 14.05 19.46
N GLU A 716 -29.18 14.69 19.18
CA GLU A 716 -30.41 13.99 18.79
C GLU A 716 -30.44 13.65 17.29
N VAL A 717 -30.93 12.44 17.01
CA VAL A 717 -31.23 11.96 15.66
C VAL A 717 -32.74 11.91 15.48
N ILE A 718 -33.26 12.61 14.47
CA ILE A 718 -34.70 12.79 14.28
C ILE A 718 -35.10 12.24 12.90
N PRO A 719 -35.70 11.04 12.83
CA PRO A 719 -36.28 10.51 11.61
C PRO A 719 -37.50 11.34 11.18
N LEU A 720 -37.62 11.65 9.89
CA LEU A 720 -38.81 12.30 9.33
C LEU A 720 -39.79 11.33 8.67
N LEU A 721 -39.36 10.08 8.49
CA LEU A 721 -40.23 9.04 7.96
C LEU A 721 -41.23 8.57 9.01
N THR A 722 -42.48 8.42 8.60
CA THR A 722 -43.51 7.73 9.38
C THR A 722 -43.16 6.24 9.52
N GLY A 723 -43.70 5.57 10.55
CA GLY A 723 -43.49 4.13 10.73
C GLY A 723 -43.91 3.31 9.51
N ARG A 724 -44.95 3.75 8.77
CA ARG A 724 -45.37 3.12 7.51
C ARG A 724 -44.32 3.28 6.40
N GLU A 725 -43.79 4.49 6.22
CA GLU A 725 -42.76 4.78 5.21
C GLU A 725 -41.49 3.96 5.45
N GLN A 726 -41.09 3.80 6.71
CA GLN A 726 -39.95 2.97 7.08
C GLN A 726 -40.18 1.49 6.71
N VAL A 727 -41.37 0.96 7.00
CA VAL A 727 -41.74 -0.42 6.64
C VAL A 727 -41.72 -0.63 5.12
N GLU A 728 -42.16 0.36 4.33
CA GLU A 728 -42.09 0.28 2.87
C GLU A 728 -40.64 0.27 2.36
N LEU A 729 -39.74 1.09 2.91
CA LEU A 729 -38.32 1.02 2.57
C LEU A 729 -37.69 -0.32 2.97
N ASP A 730 -38.06 -0.87 4.13
CA ASP A 730 -37.57 -2.18 4.58
C ASP A 730 -38.06 -3.31 3.65
N ARG A 731 -39.30 -3.22 3.17
CA ARG A 731 -39.84 -4.14 2.16
C ARG A 731 -39.07 -4.05 0.84
N LEU A 732 -38.73 -2.85 0.38
CA LEU A 732 -37.90 -2.65 -0.80
C LEU A 732 -36.50 -3.23 -0.60
N ARG A 733 -35.88 -2.95 0.55
CA ARG A 733 -34.55 -3.46 0.93
C ARG A 733 -34.53 -4.99 0.90
N ALA A 734 -35.56 -5.63 1.46
CA ALA A 734 -35.71 -7.08 1.43
C ALA A 734 -35.91 -7.63 0.01
N ALA A 735 -36.64 -6.92 -0.86
CA ALA A 735 -36.82 -7.33 -2.25
C ALA A 735 -35.52 -7.24 -3.05
N LEU A 736 -34.82 -6.10 -2.98
CA LEU A 736 -33.52 -5.90 -3.65
C LEU A 736 -32.45 -6.88 -3.16
N GLY A 737 -32.42 -7.16 -1.85
CA GLY A 737 -31.45 -8.09 -1.26
C GLY A 737 -31.61 -9.55 -1.68
N ARG A 738 -32.73 -9.92 -2.32
CA ARG A 738 -32.94 -11.26 -2.90
C ARG A 738 -32.43 -11.39 -4.32
N ILE A 739 -32.03 -10.28 -4.95
CA ILE A 739 -31.58 -10.27 -6.35
C ILE A 739 -30.10 -10.57 -6.38
N GLU A 740 -29.72 -11.64 -7.09
CA GLU A 740 -28.32 -12.02 -7.26
C GLU A 740 -27.52 -10.89 -7.93
N GLY A 741 -26.35 -10.58 -7.37
CA GLY A 741 -25.45 -9.52 -7.84
C GLY A 741 -25.85 -8.09 -7.48
N VAL A 742 -26.97 -7.89 -6.75
CA VAL A 742 -27.32 -6.61 -6.13
C VAL A 742 -26.78 -6.55 -4.71
N HIS A 743 -26.03 -5.49 -4.43
CA HIS A 743 -25.45 -5.20 -3.12
C HIS A 743 -26.12 -3.97 -2.52
N LEU A 744 -26.36 -4.02 -1.21
CA LEU A 744 -26.97 -2.95 -0.45
C LEU A 744 -25.95 -2.31 0.48
N ASP A 745 -26.01 -0.99 0.63
CA ASP A 745 -25.18 -0.25 1.56
C ASP A 745 -25.88 -0.19 2.94
N PRO A 746 -25.30 -0.82 3.99
CA PRO A 746 -25.94 -0.89 5.31
C PRO A 746 -25.98 0.47 6.04
N ASP A 747 -25.20 1.46 5.61
CA ASP A 747 -25.18 2.79 6.24
C ASP A 747 -26.48 3.59 5.97
N TYR A 748 -27.31 3.15 5.02
CA TYR A 748 -28.54 3.83 4.60
C TYR A 748 -29.77 3.19 5.24
N ARG A 749 -30.28 3.83 6.30
CA ARG A 749 -31.41 3.35 7.09
C ARG A 749 -32.74 3.98 6.64
N TYR A 750 -32.74 5.26 6.33
CA TYR A 750 -33.91 6.09 5.98
C TYR A 750 -34.04 6.33 4.45
N ALA A 751 -33.18 5.70 3.68
CA ALA A 751 -33.20 5.50 2.25
C ALA A 751 -32.65 4.08 1.96
N VAL A 752 -32.67 3.66 0.69
CA VAL A 752 -31.98 2.43 0.27
C VAL A 752 -30.98 2.78 -0.82
N ARG A 753 -29.70 2.47 -0.59
CA ARG A 753 -28.66 2.58 -1.60
C ARG A 753 -28.30 1.17 -2.09
N ALA A 754 -28.38 0.98 -3.40
CA ALA A 754 -28.09 -0.29 -4.05
C ALA A 754 -27.13 -0.13 -5.22
N TYR A 755 -26.27 -1.11 -5.45
CA TYR A 755 -25.32 -1.13 -6.56
C TYR A 755 -25.05 -2.55 -7.05
N ARG A 756 -24.47 -2.66 -8.24
CA ARG A 756 -23.92 -3.91 -8.78
C ARG A 756 -22.41 -3.80 -8.90
N LEU A 757 -21.72 -4.94 -8.83
CA LEU A 757 -20.30 -5.02 -9.13
C LEU A 757 -20.10 -5.53 -10.56
N ALA A 758 -19.39 -4.77 -11.39
CA ALA A 758 -18.93 -5.25 -12.68
C ALA A 758 -17.84 -6.32 -12.49
N ALA A 759 -17.51 -7.09 -13.54
CA ALA A 759 -16.49 -8.14 -13.50
C ALA A 759 -15.08 -7.66 -13.05
N ASN A 760 -14.82 -6.35 -13.16
CA ASN A 760 -13.60 -5.71 -12.70
C ASN A 760 -13.69 -5.16 -11.25
N GLY A 761 -14.76 -5.47 -10.52
CA GLY A 761 -15.02 -5.03 -9.15
C GLY A 761 -15.51 -3.58 -9.02
N VAL A 762 -15.74 -2.87 -10.13
CA VAL A 762 -16.20 -1.48 -10.11
C VAL A 762 -17.71 -1.42 -9.91
N ARG A 763 -18.17 -0.51 -9.04
CA ARG A 763 -19.59 -0.29 -8.76
C ARG A 763 -20.33 0.31 -9.96
N ARG A 764 -21.57 -0.12 -10.16
CA ARG A 764 -22.50 0.36 -11.18
C ARG A 764 -23.89 0.51 -10.58
N ASN A 765 -24.65 1.43 -11.15
CA ASN A 765 -26.07 1.55 -10.85
C ASN A 765 -26.87 0.27 -11.26
N LEU A 766 -28.07 0.16 -10.71
CA LEU A 766 -29.00 -0.90 -11.06
C LEU A 766 -29.49 -0.73 -12.50
N ASP A 767 -29.82 -1.84 -13.14
CA ASP A 767 -30.46 -1.81 -14.46
C ASP A 767 -31.86 -1.17 -14.32
N PRO A 768 -32.25 -0.20 -15.18
CA PRO A 768 -33.60 0.37 -15.16
C PRO A 768 -34.72 -0.68 -15.17
N ALA A 769 -34.53 -1.82 -15.85
CA ALA A 769 -35.52 -2.90 -15.85
C ALA A 769 -35.67 -3.55 -14.47
N ILE A 770 -34.56 -3.79 -13.76
CA ILE A 770 -34.58 -4.31 -12.38
C ILE A 770 -35.30 -3.34 -11.46
N VAL A 771 -35.00 -2.04 -11.58
CA VAL A 771 -35.64 -0.99 -10.79
C VAL A 771 -37.16 -0.96 -11.02
N GLU A 772 -37.60 -1.01 -12.28
CA GLU A 772 -39.03 -1.00 -12.61
C GLU A 772 -39.75 -2.26 -12.12
N THR A 773 -39.17 -3.45 -12.33
CA THR A 773 -39.74 -4.73 -11.88
C THR A 773 -39.91 -4.75 -10.36
N VAL A 774 -38.86 -4.41 -9.61
CA VAL A 774 -38.92 -4.45 -8.14
C VAL A 774 -39.96 -3.47 -7.59
N LEU A 775 -40.01 -2.25 -8.11
CA LEU A 775 -41.01 -1.26 -7.67
C LEU A 775 -42.45 -1.67 -8.02
N ALA A 776 -42.64 -2.43 -9.12
CA ALA A 776 -43.94 -2.98 -9.48
C ALA A 776 -44.33 -4.14 -8.55
N GLU A 777 -43.42 -5.09 -8.29
CA GLU A 777 -43.64 -6.24 -7.42
C GLU A 777 -43.92 -5.86 -5.97
N THR A 778 -43.25 -4.83 -5.46
CA THR A 778 -43.51 -4.31 -4.12
C THR A 778 -44.74 -3.42 -4.04
N GLY A 779 -45.32 -3.00 -5.17
CA GLY A 779 -46.45 -2.08 -5.23
C GLY A 779 -46.08 -0.63 -4.86
N GLN A 780 -44.81 -0.24 -5.04
CA GLN A 780 -44.25 1.03 -4.55
C GLN A 780 -44.00 2.06 -5.67
N LYS A 781 -44.42 1.77 -6.90
CA LYS A 781 -44.31 2.69 -8.04
C LYS A 781 -45.00 4.03 -7.74
N GLY A 782 -44.24 5.12 -7.80
CA GLY A 782 -44.71 6.48 -7.50
C GLY A 782 -44.67 6.86 -6.01
N TYR A 783 -44.61 5.88 -5.11
CA TYR A 783 -44.43 6.11 -3.66
C TYR A 783 -42.95 6.16 -3.26
N ILE A 784 -42.13 5.28 -3.86
CA ILE A 784 -40.68 5.34 -3.76
C ILE A 784 -40.11 5.86 -5.09
N ARG A 785 -39.18 6.81 -4.98
CA ARG A 785 -38.51 7.43 -6.13
C ARG A 785 -37.08 6.90 -6.24
N PRO A 786 -36.73 6.24 -7.37
CA PRO A 786 -35.34 5.91 -7.67
C PRO A 786 -34.58 7.16 -8.17
N ILE A 787 -33.32 7.26 -7.77
CA ILE A 787 -32.37 8.29 -8.14
C ILE A 787 -31.15 7.57 -8.74
N PRO A 788 -31.02 7.52 -10.07
CA PRO A 788 -29.88 6.85 -10.70
C PRO A 788 -28.61 7.72 -10.56
N GLY A 789 -27.60 7.19 -9.89
CA GLY A 789 -26.23 7.70 -9.90
C GLY A 789 -25.36 6.95 -10.92
N GLU A 790 -24.08 7.31 -11.00
CA GLU A 790 -23.12 6.64 -11.90
C GLU A 790 -22.66 5.28 -11.36
N ALA A 791 -22.44 5.19 -10.04
CA ALA A 791 -21.93 3.99 -9.37
C ALA A 791 -23.00 3.28 -8.50
N GLN A 792 -24.19 3.86 -8.32
CA GLN A 792 -25.26 3.33 -7.48
C GLN A 792 -26.64 3.82 -7.92
N THR A 793 -27.69 3.21 -7.37
CA THR A 793 -29.08 3.69 -7.43
C THR A 793 -29.59 3.89 -6.02
N ASP A 794 -30.05 5.10 -5.72
CA ASP A 794 -30.61 5.45 -4.43
C ASP A 794 -32.14 5.49 -4.50
N PHE A 795 -32.80 5.06 -3.44
CA PHE A 795 -34.26 5.01 -3.35
C PHE A 795 -34.70 5.79 -2.12
N ARG A 796 -35.61 6.75 -2.33
CA ARG A 796 -36.20 7.56 -1.24
C ARG A 796 -37.71 7.58 -1.33
N VAL A 797 -38.37 7.87 -0.21
CA VAL A 797 -39.81 8.13 -0.18
C VAL A 797 -40.11 9.41 -0.97
N ALA A 798 -41.11 9.37 -1.85
CA ALA A 798 -41.40 10.48 -2.77
C ALA A 798 -41.88 11.76 -2.06
N GLY A 799 -42.53 11.61 -0.89
CA GLY A 799 -43.04 12.72 -0.09
C GLY A 799 -41.99 13.49 0.72
N VAL A 800 -40.74 13.01 0.75
CA VAL A 800 -39.64 13.62 1.52
C VAL A 800 -38.51 14.04 0.59
N ASP A 801 -38.03 15.27 0.78
CA ASP A 801 -36.93 15.84 0.04
C ASP A 801 -36.00 16.70 0.91
N LYS A 802 -34.92 17.21 0.31
CA LYS A 802 -33.94 18.06 0.99
C LYS A 802 -34.58 19.33 1.60
N GLY A 803 -35.64 19.85 1.00
CA GLY A 803 -36.37 21.02 1.50
C GLY A 803 -37.27 20.70 2.69
N THR A 804 -37.97 19.56 2.69
CA THR A 804 -38.71 19.09 3.88
C THR A 804 -37.78 18.83 5.05
N GLY A 805 -36.65 18.18 4.79
CA GLY A 805 -35.61 17.94 5.79
C GLY A 805 -35.03 19.24 6.36
N LEU A 806 -34.64 20.18 5.48
CA LEU A 806 -34.11 21.48 5.90
C LEU A 806 -35.11 22.28 6.72
N ARG A 807 -36.40 22.33 6.35
CA ARG A 807 -37.44 23.01 7.15
C ARG A 807 -37.53 22.44 8.56
N ALA A 808 -37.50 21.11 8.68
CA ALA A 808 -37.60 20.46 9.97
C ALA A 808 -36.33 20.70 10.81
N LEU A 809 -35.13 20.64 10.21
CA LEU A 809 -33.88 20.98 10.91
C LEU A 809 -33.87 22.43 11.39
N VAL A 810 -34.32 23.37 10.56
CA VAL A 810 -34.39 24.79 10.93
C VAL A 810 -35.25 24.97 12.18
N ARG A 811 -36.45 24.36 12.19
CA ARG A 811 -37.36 24.39 13.35
C ARG A 811 -36.71 23.82 14.60
N GLU A 812 -36.06 22.66 14.47
CA GLU A 812 -35.34 22.00 15.56
C GLU A 812 -34.24 22.90 16.15
N LEU A 813 -33.39 23.48 15.28
CA LEU A 813 -32.29 24.36 15.70
C LEU A 813 -32.74 25.74 16.22
N THR A 814 -34.02 26.09 16.09
CA THR A 814 -34.57 27.40 16.53
C THR A 814 -35.65 27.29 17.60
N MET A 815 -36.01 26.07 18.07
CA MET A 815 -37.06 25.86 19.07
C MET A 815 -36.91 26.71 20.34
N SER A 816 -35.68 27.03 20.73
CA SER A 816 -35.37 27.81 21.95
C SER A 816 -35.08 29.31 21.71
N GLN A 817 -35.31 29.83 20.49
CA GLN A 817 -34.97 31.23 20.13
C GLN A 817 -36.21 32.16 20.08
N PRO A 818 -36.05 33.48 20.36
CA PRO A 818 -37.14 34.46 20.29
C PRO A 818 -37.69 34.63 18.86
N GLU A 819 -38.99 34.94 18.73
CA GLU A 819 -39.71 35.02 17.44
C GLU A 819 -39.10 35.93 16.37
N LYS A 820 -38.40 37.00 16.77
CA LYS A 820 -37.81 37.98 15.85
C LYS A 820 -36.53 37.50 15.16
N GLU A 821 -35.94 36.39 15.60
CA GLU A 821 -34.73 35.77 15.01
C GLU A 821 -35.05 34.44 14.30
N LYS A 822 -36.34 34.06 14.19
CA LYS A 822 -36.77 32.77 13.62
C LYS A 822 -36.49 32.66 12.11
N ASP A 823 -35.85 31.55 11.75
CA ASP A 823 -36.05 30.78 10.51
C ASP A 823 -35.73 31.46 9.17
N GLU A 824 -34.65 32.24 9.09
CA GLU A 824 -34.18 32.73 7.79
C GLU A 824 -33.04 31.86 7.23
N ILE A 825 -33.31 31.19 6.12
CA ILE A 825 -32.30 30.54 5.30
C ILE A 825 -31.73 31.60 4.37
N ARG A 826 -30.56 32.12 4.70
CA ARG A 826 -29.95 33.23 3.98
C ARG A 826 -29.26 32.80 2.70
N LEU A 827 -28.63 31.63 2.73
CA LEU A 827 -27.87 31.07 1.62
C LEU A 827 -28.25 29.61 1.41
N ALA A 828 -28.44 29.19 0.15
CA ALA A 828 -28.43 27.79 -0.23
C ALA A 828 -27.57 27.55 -1.47
N VAL A 829 -26.78 26.47 -1.47
CA VAL A 829 -25.92 26.07 -2.59
C VAL A 829 -26.08 24.58 -2.89
N GLY A 830 -26.36 24.24 -4.16
CA GLY A 830 -26.60 22.87 -4.63
C GLY A 830 -26.31 22.75 -6.14
N ASP A 831 -25.98 21.55 -6.61
CA ASP A 831 -25.57 21.29 -8.00
C ASP A 831 -26.53 20.37 -8.76
N THR A 832 -27.42 19.65 -8.07
CA THR A 832 -28.34 18.67 -8.66
C THR A 832 -29.82 19.05 -8.54
N VAL A 833 -30.67 18.41 -9.35
CA VAL A 833 -32.13 18.62 -9.30
C VAL A 833 -32.72 18.33 -7.91
N SER A 834 -32.10 17.43 -7.15
CA SER A 834 -32.52 17.09 -5.78
C SER A 834 -32.37 18.25 -4.80
N ASP A 835 -31.61 19.28 -5.15
CA ASP A 835 -31.34 20.46 -4.33
C ASP A 835 -32.35 21.59 -4.54
N LEU A 836 -33.13 21.54 -5.63
CA LEU A 836 -34.12 22.58 -5.93
C LEU A 836 -35.05 22.88 -4.75
N PRO A 837 -35.62 21.89 -4.02
CA PRO A 837 -36.48 22.17 -2.88
C PRO A 837 -35.79 22.96 -1.76
N MET A 838 -34.49 22.76 -1.51
CA MET A 838 -33.76 23.54 -0.51
C MET A 838 -33.33 24.92 -1.06
N LEU A 839 -32.96 25.00 -2.34
CA LEU A 839 -32.55 26.24 -2.99
C LEU A 839 -33.69 27.26 -3.04
N MET A 840 -34.91 26.81 -3.31
CA MET A 840 -36.10 27.67 -3.35
C MET A 840 -36.51 28.24 -1.99
N MET A 841 -35.94 27.75 -0.89
CA MET A 841 -36.22 28.24 0.46
C MET A 841 -35.28 29.36 0.90
N ALA A 842 -34.18 29.59 0.17
CA ALA A 842 -33.16 30.55 0.56
C ALA A 842 -33.34 31.92 -0.09
N ASN A 843 -32.95 32.96 0.64
CA ASN A 843 -32.98 34.33 0.10
C ASN A 843 -31.90 34.56 -0.96
N PHE A 844 -30.77 33.87 -0.81
CA PHE A 844 -29.72 33.81 -1.80
C PHE A 844 -29.49 32.35 -2.18
N ALA A 845 -29.85 31.97 -3.40
CA ALA A 845 -29.61 30.64 -3.94
C ALA A 845 -28.55 30.71 -5.04
N LEU A 846 -27.71 29.67 -5.13
CA LEU A 846 -26.67 29.59 -6.16
C LEU A 846 -26.38 28.13 -6.54
N ALA A 847 -26.05 27.92 -7.81
CA ALA A 847 -25.49 26.67 -8.29
C ALA A 847 -24.05 26.87 -8.82
N PRO A 848 -23.09 25.98 -8.52
CA PRO A 848 -21.76 26.02 -9.15
C PRO A 848 -21.82 25.80 -10.68
N ALA A 849 -20.78 26.17 -11.43
CA ALA A 849 -20.81 26.15 -12.91
C ALA A 849 -21.09 24.77 -13.56
N HIS A 850 -20.71 23.68 -12.90
CA HIS A 850 -20.92 22.30 -13.36
C HIS A 850 -22.32 21.73 -13.03
N ALA A 851 -23.15 22.49 -12.30
CA ALA A 851 -24.48 22.06 -11.89
C ALA A 851 -25.37 21.68 -13.08
N ALA A 852 -26.39 20.86 -12.81
CA ALA A 852 -27.31 20.38 -13.82
C ALA A 852 -27.90 21.54 -14.64
N PRO A 853 -27.93 21.48 -15.99
CA PRO A 853 -28.42 22.58 -16.82
C PRO A 853 -29.85 23.03 -16.50
N VAL A 854 -30.66 22.12 -15.95
CA VAL A 854 -32.04 22.39 -15.54
C VAL A 854 -32.14 23.42 -14.40
N MET A 855 -31.11 23.59 -13.56
CA MET A 855 -31.11 24.56 -12.46
C MET A 855 -31.37 26.00 -12.94
N ARG A 856 -30.81 26.35 -14.11
CA ARG A 856 -31.03 27.66 -14.75
C ARG A 856 -32.48 27.88 -15.17
N ARG A 857 -33.20 26.82 -15.53
CA ARG A 857 -34.63 26.91 -15.91
C ARG A 857 -35.52 27.25 -14.72
N TYR A 858 -35.07 26.92 -13.51
CA TYR A 858 -35.74 27.29 -12.25
C TYR A 858 -35.27 28.64 -11.69
N GLY A 859 -34.53 29.43 -12.49
CA GLY A 859 -34.09 30.77 -12.10
C GLY A 859 -32.94 30.80 -11.09
N ILE A 860 -32.27 29.67 -10.83
CA ILE A 860 -31.14 29.62 -9.90
C ILE A 860 -29.89 30.22 -10.59
N PRO A 861 -29.30 31.30 -10.04
CA PRO A 861 -28.06 31.87 -10.56
C PRO A 861 -26.93 30.84 -10.56
N THR A 862 -26.09 30.86 -11.60
CA THR A 862 -24.94 29.97 -11.71
C THR A 862 -23.65 30.74 -11.52
N ALA A 863 -22.75 30.26 -10.66
CA ALA A 863 -21.37 30.75 -10.55
C ALA A 863 -20.58 30.53 -11.85
N SER A 864 -19.52 31.30 -12.06
CA SER A 864 -18.62 31.09 -13.20
C SER A 864 -17.66 29.92 -12.97
N GLU A 865 -17.35 29.61 -11.72
CA GLU A 865 -16.46 28.53 -11.34
C GLU A 865 -17.21 27.24 -10.95
N PRO A 866 -16.68 26.04 -11.26
CA PRO A 866 -17.28 24.77 -10.88
C PRO A 866 -16.93 24.38 -9.44
N TYR A 867 -17.63 23.38 -8.93
CA TYR A 867 -17.36 22.72 -7.65
C TYR A 867 -17.13 23.70 -6.48
N GLN A 868 -16.09 23.44 -5.68
CA GLN A 868 -15.69 24.17 -4.48
C GLN A 868 -15.25 25.62 -4.76
N ALA A 869 -14.67 25.88 -5.93
CA ALA A 869 -14.38 27.24 -6.38
C ALA A 869 -15.68 28.03 -6.63
N GLY A 870 -16.70 27.38 -7.19
CA GLY A 870 -18.05 27.94 -7.36
C GLY A 870 -18.74 28.25 -6.03
N LEU A 871 -18.61 27.37 -5.03
CA LEU A 871 -19.09 27.64 -3.66
C LEU A 871 -18.43 28.89 -3.09
N SER A 872 -17.10 29.00 -3.18
CA SER A 872 -16.38 30.16 -2.66
C SER A 872 -16.75 31.47 -3.36
N GLN A 873 -16.93 31.44 -4.68
CA GLN A 873 -17.46 32.59 -5.43
C GLN A 873 -18.87 32.99 -4.94
N GLY A 874 -19.71 32.01 -4.66
CA GLY A 874 -21.03 32.22 -4.09
C GLY A 874 -21.02 32.88 -2.72
N VAL A 875 -20.21 32.34 -1.82
CA VAL A 875 -20.01 32.92 -0.49
C VAL A 875 -19.39 34.31 -0.58
N ALA A 876 -18.50 34.55 -1.55
CA ALA A 876 -17.93 35.88 -1.77
C ALA A 876 -18.99 36.90 -2.19
N ALA A 877 -19.88 36.53 -3.12
CA ALA A 877 -20.99 37.39 -3.53
C ALA A 877 -21.98 37.65 -2.39
N PHE A 878 -22.21 36.63 -1.55
CA PHE A 878 -23.11 36.72 -0.40
C PHE A 878 -22.54 37.60 0.73
N LEU A 879 -21.26 37.45 1.09
CA LEU A 879 -20.60 38.22 2.15
C LEU A 879 -20.09 39.60 1.70
N GLY A 880 -19.97 39.83 0.38
CA GLY A 880 -19.43 41.05 -0.20
C GLY A 880 -17.90 41.12 -0.25
N HIS A 881 -17.20 40.03 0.09
CA HIS A 881 -15.75 39.91 -0.04
C HIS A 881 -15.31 38.45 -0.19
N ASN A 882 -14.12 38.22 -0.73
CA ASN A 882 -13.58 36.86 -0.86
C ASN A 882 -13.36 36.20 0.52
N PRO A 883 -13.74 34.92 0.72
CA PRO A 883 -13.46 34.17 1.94
C PRO A 883 -11.97 34.20 2.31
N GLY A 884 -11.65 34.38 3.59
CA GLY A 884 -10.26 34.43 4.06
C GLY A 884 -9.51 35.75 3.83
N LYS A 885 -10.12 36.76 3.22
CA LYS A 885 -9.45 38.03 2.85
C LYS A 885 -9.81 39.24 3.73
N CYS A 886 -10.80 39.14 4.61
CA CYS A 886 -11.15 40.22 5.55
C CYS A 886 -10.55 39.95 6.95
N GLY A 887 -10.49 40.96 7.81
CA GLY A 887 -9.95 40.82 9.18
C GLY A 887 -10.76 39.89 10.09
N VAL A 888 -12.02 39.59 9.76
CA VAL A 888 -12.92 38.75 10.57
C VAL A 888 -12.71 37.26 10.28
N CYS A 889 -12.66 36.88 9.00
CA CYS A 889 -12.55 35.49 8.55
C CYS A 889 -11.18 35.11 7.97
N ALA A 890 -10.14 35.90 8.23
CA ALA A 890 -8.79 35.63 7.77
C ALA A 890 -8.37 34.18 8.02
N SER A 891 -7.59 33.63 7.08
CA SER A 891 -6.96 32.33 7.26
C SER A 891 -6.16 32.31 8.58
N PRO A 892 -6.17 31.20 9.33
CA PRO A 892 -5.30 31.03 10.48
C PRO A 892 -3.82 31.27 10.12
N ALA A 893 -2.99 31.53 11.12
CA ALA A 893 -1.55 31.61 10.92
C ALA A 893 -0.99 30.20 10.67
N LEU A 894 -0.58 29.92 9.44
CA LEU A 894 -0.15 28.58 9.04
C LEU A 894 1.38 28.44 8.96
N PRO A 895 1.94 27.32 9.46
CA PRO A 895 3.34 26.97 9.23
C PRO A 895 3.69 26.88 7.74
N PRO A 896 4.97 27.04 7.35
CA PRO A 896 5.40 26.98 5.95
C PRO A 896 5.03 25.65 5.25
N GLU A 897 5.10 24.53 5.95
CA GLU A 897 4.79 23.19 5.42
C GLU A 897 3.30 23.03 5.14
N THR A 898 2.44 23.50 6.05
CA THR A 898 0.99 23.57 5.86
C THR A 898 0.62 24.47 4.68
N LYS A 899 1.27 25.65 4.56
CA LYS A 899 1.06 26.53 3.38
C LYS A 899 1.44 25.82 2.09
N LEU A 900 2.60 25.15 2.05
CA LEU A 900 3.04 24.39 0.88
C LEU A 900 2.04 23.29 0.48
N PHE A 901 1.54 22.54 1.46
CA PHE A 901 0.60 21.46 1.21
C PHE A 901 -0.77 21.97 0.78
N LEU A 902 -1.30 23.01 1.44
CA LEU A 902 -2.56 23.65 1.02
C LEU A 902 -2.43 24.33 -0.34
N ASP A 903 -1.28 24.92 -0.68
CA ASP A 903 -1.06 25.45 -2.02
C ASP A 903 -1.15 24.31 -3.04
N LEU A 904 -0.54 23.15 -2.75
CA LEU A 904 -0.67 21.97 -3.61
C LEU A 904 -2.14 21.52 -3.73
N LEU A 905 -2.88 21.39 -2.63
CA LEU A 905 -4.29 21.01 -2.65
C LEU A 905 -5.20 22.07 -3.30
N GLY A 906 -4.83 23.35 -3.25
CA GLY A 906 -5.55 24.45 -3.91
C GLY A 906 -5.54 24.34 -5.43
N ALA A 907 -4.75 23.44 -6.01
CA ALA A 907 -4.87 23.08 -7.40
C ALA A 907 -6.19 22.35 -7.71
N LEU A 908 -6.85 21.71 -6.74
CA LEU A 908 -8.19 21.11 -6.90
C LEU A 908 -9.21 22.12 -7.46
N ASP A 909 -9.08 23.38 -7.03
CA ASP A 909 -9.98 24.49 -7.36
C ASP A 909 -9.66 25.14 -8.72
N LYS A 910 -8.66 24.65 -9.46
CA LYS A 910 -8.14 25.29 -10.67
C LYS A 910 -8.46 24.52 -11.95
N GLY A 911 -8.60 25.27 -13.04
CA GLY A 911 -8.62 24.70 -14.40
C GLY A 911 -7.29 24.04 -14.79
N VAL A 912 -7.32 23.19 -15.83
CA VAL A 912 -6.18 22.34 -16.25
C VAL A 912 -4.88 23.12 -16.50
N LYS A 913 -4.95 24.28 -17.17
CA LYS A 913 -3.76 25.11 -17.45
C LYS A 913 -3.13 25.65 -16.15
N ALA A 914 -3.96 26.14 -15.23
CA ALA A 914 -3.50 26.72 -13.98
C ALA A 914 -2.96 25.65 -13.00
N LYS A 915 -3.53 24.43 -13.02
CA LYS A 915 -2.98 23.25 -12.35
C LYS A 915 -1.51 23.00 -12.75
N LEU A 916 -1.19 23.04 -14.05
CA LEU A 916 0.18 22.82 -14.54
C LEU A 916 1.15 23.93 -14.12
N THR A 917 0.74 25.19 -14.26
CA THR A 917 1.57 26.33 -13.83
C THR A 917 1.91 26.23 -12.35
N GLN A 918 0.96 25.79 -11.52
CA GLN A 918 1.17 25.64 -10.09
C GLN A 918 2.15 24.52 -9.72
N VAL A 919 2.09 23.35 -10.36
CA VAL A 919 3.08 22.29 -10.12
C VAL A 919 4.49 22.80 -10.42
N LEU A 920 4.65 23.49 -11.56
CA LEU A 920 5.94 24.03 -11.98
C LEU A 920 6.46 25.13 -11.05
N SER A 921 5.58 26.00 -10.53
CA SER A 921 5.98 27.03 -9.56
C SER A 921 6.42 26.41 -8.23
N LEU A 922 5.67 25.43 -7.72
CA LEU A 922 6.00 24.74 -6.47
C LEU A 922 7.30 23.95 -6.59
N TRP A 923 7.52 23.29 -7.73
CA TRP A 923 8.77 22.57 -8.01
C TRP A 923 9.98 23.51 -8.03
N ARG A 924 9.88 24.68 -8.68
CA ARG A 924 10.96 25.69 -8.72
C ARG A 924 11.33 26.25 -7.36
N LEU A 925 10.39 26.33 -6.41
CA LEU A 925 10.65 26.79 -5.05
C LEU A 925 11.39 25.77 -4.18
N LYS A 926 11.54 24.52 -4.66
CA LYS A 926 12.14 23.39 -3.92
C LYS A 926 13.36 22.79 -4.61
N LEU A 927 13.71 23.27 -5.80
CA LEU A 927 15.07 23.22 -6.32
C LEU A 927 15.91 24.25 -5.58
#